data_AF-A0A6V7P624-F1
#
_entry.id   AF-A0A6V7P624-F1
#
_cell.length_a   1.000
_cell.length_b   1.000
_cell.length_c   1.000
_cell.angle_alpha   90.00
_cell.angle_beta   90.00
_cell.angle_gamma   90.00
#
_symmetry.space_group_name_H-M   'P 1'
#
loop_
_entity.id
_entity.type
_entity.pdbx_description
1 polymer ?
#
loop_
_entity_poly.entity_id
_entity_poly.type
_entity_poly.pdbx_seq_one_letter_code
_entity_poly.pdbx_strand_id
1 'polypeptide(L)'
;MLTLASSFLYALLTNRVLLIHETTDLVDLFCEPFPETSWVLPSDFPVKELTKLHLGSAQSYGNMLKNKVIGVDLKASAESLPSYVYLHLEHDYRHLDRLFFCEDDQFVLRKVNWLVLQSDIYFVPSLFLVPQFEDELRRLFPNRETVFHHLGRYLFHPSNAVWGMIVRYYESYLAKAEERIGLQVRTFSRTPISFGNFSEQIISCSRQENILPRIDFEKLQPSSSKGGRLKAVLITSLYSDYYEKMKNMYYEHPTTTGEVISIYQPSHEEQQHTEKQSHNQKALAEIYLLGLCDVLVTSGWSTFGYVAQGLAGLKPWILLSPRNGKAPDPPCVRAMSMEPCFHTPPDFDCKAKKYVDMGTMVRHIRHCEDVGRGVKLTRRDRVGSARRGCGAMDMKRFRRPQQPTFPARRGEPAHGAANERKLGAGIPRLGLLLVACLMLLPLLVVVVVSGARRRTYPEPIIGAGGAGEGSELDGRVRNGSEDGFSTTSKIQRDRLLGGLLSAGFDEESCLSRYQSVLYRKDTGRLPSAYLVEKLREHEALQRKCGPNTVYYKKALKQLKSGQGIETTDCNYLVWISYNGLGNRILTGASAFLYALLTNRVLLIDRGADMANLFCEPFPGTSWLLPLDFPVDQFRGFNISTPTSYGNMVKNKLINNNAGHSTVESLPAYIYLHLDHDYGDYDKLFFCEDDQKVLEKIPWLILHSDNYFVPALFLIPSYEDELHRLFLRRILFSIIWAVIFITQPIGFGA
;
A
#
# COMPACT_ATOMS: atom_id res chain seq x y z
N MET A 1 8.62 5.87 9.03
CA MET A 1 7.46 5.36 8.26
C MET A 1 6.21 6.22 8.43
N LEU A 2 5.59 6.32 9.63
CA LEU A 2 4.34 7.09 9.82
C LEU A 2 4.46 8.58 9.42
N THR A 3 5.51 9.26 9.88
CA THR A 3 5.81 10.64 9.48
C THR A 3 5.96 10.75 7.97
N LEU A 4 6.74 9.87 7.35
CA LEU A 4 7.03 9.91 5.92
C LEU A 4 5.76 9.77 5.07
N ALA A 5 4.83 8.90 5.47
CA ALA A 5 3.51 8.80 4.84
C ALA A 5 2.66 10.07 5.05
N SER A 6 2.75 10.71 6.22
CA SER A 6 2.07 11.98 6.51
C SER A 6 2.63 13.13 5.66
N SER A 7 3.95 13.19 5.52
CA SER A 7 4.66 14.15 4.67
C SER A 7 4.33 13.95 3.19
N PHE A 8 4.25 12.70 2.73
CA PHE A 8 3.85 12.39 1.36
C PHE A 8 2.42 12.84 1.07
N LEU A 9 1.47 12.56 1.98
CA LEU A 9 0.12 13.07 1.83
C LEU A 9 0.07 14.59 1.76
N TYR A 10 0.82 15.27 2.62
CA TYR A 10 0.94 16.72 2.57
C TYR A 10 1.54 17.21 1.25
N ALA A 11 2.53 16.51 0.70
CA ALA A 11 3.10 16.80 -0.61
C ALA A 11 2.06 16.67 -1.74
N LEU A 12 1.22 15.61 -1.71
CA LEU A 12 0.10 15.44 -2.64
C LEU A 12 -0.91 16.61 -2.55
N LEU A 13 -1.30 16.99 -1.33
CA LEU A 13 -2.28 18.07 -1.11
C LEU A 13 -1.77 19.47 -1.49
N THR A 14 -0.46 19.63 -1.59
CA THR A 14 0.19 20.93 -1.87
C THR A 14 0.92 20.97 -3.20
N ASN A 15 0.79 19.92 -4.03
CA ASN A 15 1.50 19.75 -5.29
C ASN A 15 3.02 19.93 -5.16
N ARG A 16 3.63 19.28 -4.16
CA ARG A 16 5.07 19.31 -3.89
C ARG A 16 5.71 17.97 -4.21
N VAL A 17 6.99 18.02 -4.57
CA VAL A 17 7.86 16.84 -4.66
C VAL A 17 8.34 16.50 -3.26
N LEU A 18 8.25 15.22 -2.88
CA LEU A 18 8.80 14.71 -1.63
C LEU A 18 10.24 14.27 -1.85
N LEU A 19 11.16 14.81 -1.06
CA LEU A 19 12.54 14.35 -0.98
C LEU A 19 12.86 13.96 0.47
N ILE A 20 13.56 12.83 0.65
CA ILE A 20 13.95 12.31 1.95
C ILE A 20 15.43 12.57 2.21
N HIS A 21 15.76 13.15 3.35
CA HIS A 21 17.16 13.31 3.75
C HIS A 21 17.78 11.93 4.00
N GLU A 22 18.82 11.60 3.23
CA GLU A 22 19.51 10.32 3.31
C GLU A 22 20.14 10.14 4.69
N THR A 23 19.70 9.11 5.41
CA THR A 23 20.46 8.48 6.48
C THR A 23 20.94 7.14 5.94
N THR A 24 22.14 6.70 6.33
CA THR A 24 22.83 5.51 5.77
C THR A 24 22.04 4.20 5.86
N ASP A 25 20.89 4.19 6.54
CA ASP A 25 20.02 3.04 6.72
C ASP A 25 18.77 3.06 5.81
N LEU A 26 18.27 4.21 5.37
CA LEU A 26 16.99 4.31 4.65
C LEU A 26 17.01 3.64 3.26
N VAL A 27 18.10 3.82 2.50
CA VAL A 27 18.29 3.26 1.15
C VAL A 27 18.36 1.73 1.18
N ASP A 28 18.87 1.16 2.26
CA ASP A 28 19.01 -0.29 2.42
C ASP A 28 17.78 -0.96 3.03
N LEU A 29 16.81 -0.16 3.52
CA LEU A 29 15.55 -0.65 4.08
C LEU A 29 14.44 -0.73 3.03
N PHE A 30 14.37 0.22 2.10
CA PHE A 30 13.27 0.35 1.15
C PHE A 30 13.72 0.44 -0.32
N CYS A 31 12.91 -0.11 -1.22
CA CYS A 31 13.01 0.14 -2.65
C CYS A 31 12.54 1.56 -3.00
N GLU A 32 12.92 2.04 -4.19
CA GLU A 32 12.39 3.30 -4.75
C GLU A 32 10.88 3.18 -5.03
N PRO A 33 10.04 4.06 -4.47
CA PRO A 33 8.58 4.00 -4.65
C PRO A 33 8.09 4.72 -5.91
N PHE A 34 8.92 5.57 -6.53
CA PHE A 34 8.56 6.36 -7.71
C PHE A 34 9.35 5.85 -8.93
N PRO A 35 8.67 5.47 -10.04
CA PRO A 35 9.35 4.98 -11.23
C PRO A 35 10.36 5.99 -11.78
N GLU A 36 11.51 5.49 -12.27
CA GLU A 36 12.52 6.26 -13.03
C GLU A 36 13.18 7.43 -12.27
N THR A 37 12.93 7.57 -10.98
CA THR A 37 13.48 8.66 -10.17
C THR A 37 13.85 8.17 -8.77
N SER A 38 14.49 9.04 -7.99
CA SER A 38 14.78 8.79 -6.59
C SER A 38 14.07 9.80 -5.72
N TRP A 39 13.46 9.31 -4.64
CA TRP A 39 12.99 10.18 -3.56
C TRP A 39 14.10 10.65 -2.62
N VAL A 40 15.33 10.17 -2.79
CA VAL A 40 16.46 10.53 -1.93
C VAL A 40 16.93 11.94 -2.26
N LEU A 41 17.13 12.77 -1.23
CA LEU A 41 17.67 14.10 -1.35
C LEU A 41 19.14 14.00 -1.82
N PRO A 42 19.53 14.66 -2.93
CA PRO A 42 20.90 14.63 -3.42
C PRO A 42 21.92 15.14 -2.38
N SER A 43 23.09 14.51 -2.35
CA SER A 43 24.15 14.81 -1.37
C SER A 43 24.78 16.20 -1.56
N ASP A 44 24.59 16.82 -2.73
CA ASP A 44 25.01 18.17 -3.08
C ASP A 44 23.94 19.24 -2.76
N PHE A 45 22.85 18.88 -2.07
CA PHE A 45 21.82 19.82 -1.67
C PHE A 45 22.41 21.00 -0.85
N PRO A 46 22.11 22.27 -1.21
CA PRO A 46 22.88 23.42 -0.73
C PRO A 46 22.65 23.78 0.75
N VAL A 47 21.59 23.26 1.38
CA VAL A 47 21.33 23.50 2.81
C VAL A 47 22.16 22.52 3.63
N LYS A 48 23.32 22.99 4.09
CA LYS A 48 24.21 22.21 4.97
C LYS A 48 23.57 22.02 6.34
N GLU A 49 23.83 20.88 6.97
CA GLU A 49 23.48 20.59 8.37
C GLU A 49 21.98 20.60 8.67
N LEU A 50 21.15 20.02 7.79
CA LEU A 50 19.70 19.87 7.99
C LEU A 50 19.34 19.28 9.38
N THR A 51 20.19 18.39 9.91
CA THR A 51 20.03 17.75 11.22
C THR A 51 20.23 18.69 12.42
N LYS A 52 20.77 19.90 12.22
CA LYS A 52 20.95 20.90 13.30
C LYS A 52 19.79 21.89 13.40
N LEU A 53 18.80 21.83 12.50
CA LEU A 53 17.62 22.67 12.59
C LEU A 53 16.81 22.30 13.83
N HIS A 54 16.29 23.31 14.52
CA HIS A 54 15.52 23.15 15.76
C HIS A 54 14.51 24.28 15.93
N LEU A 55 13.65 24.20 16.95
CA LEU A 55 12.61 25.20 17.27
C LEU A 55 13.09 26.67 17.30
N GLY A 56 14.36 26.89 17.64
CA GLY A 56 14.97 28.22 17.79
C GLY A 56 15.70 28.72 16.55
N SER A 57 15.85 27.89 15.50
CA SER A 57 16.49 28.30 14.26
C SER A 57 15.75 29.49 13.64
N ALA A 58 16.48 30.44 13.05
CA ALA A 58 15.87 31.59 12.38
C ALA A 58 14.92 31.17 11.25
N GLN A 59 15.18 29.99 10.68
CA GLN A 59 14.42 29.37 9.60
C GLN A 59 13.17 28.63 10.07
N SER A 60 12.99 28.42 11.38
CA SER A 60 11.80 27.77 11.94
C SER A 60 10.56 28.61 11.72
N TYR A 61 9.51 28.01 11.18
CA TYR A 61 8.25 28.69 10.90
C TYR A 61 7.66 29.36 12.15
N GLY A 62 7.55 28.63 13.27
CA GLY A 62 7.06 29.20 14.52
C GLY A 62 7.94 30.35 15.04
N ASN A 63 9.25 30.30 14.81
CA ASN A 63 10.16 31.39 15.17
C ASN A 63 10.03 32.60 14.24
N MET A 64 9.82 32.39 12.93
CA MET A 64 9.54 33.45 11.98
C MET A 64 8.23 34.17 12.29
N LEU A 65 7.18 33.43 12.64
CA LEU A 65 5.91 33.99 13.11
C LEU A 65 6.11 34.81 14.39
N LYS A 66 6.85 34.27 15.37
CA LYS A 66 7.17 34.98 16.62
C LYS A 66 7.87 36.31 16.37
N ASN A 67 8.83 36.32 15.44
CA ASN A 67 9.65 37.49 15.12
C ASN A 67 9.03 38.37 14.02
N LYS A 68 7.81 38.06 13.57
CA LYS A 68 7.09 38.78 12.51
C LYS A 68 7.86 38.89 11.18
N VAL A 69 8.71 37.90 10.89
CA VAL A 69 9.41 37.76 9.60
C VAL A 69 8.42 37.31 8.53
N ILE A 70 7.48 36.45 8.92
CA ILE A 70 6.38 35.95 8.10
C ILE A 70 5.09 36.11 8.91
N GLY A 71 3.95 36.31 8.23
CA GLY A 71 2.64 36.39 8.87
C GLY A 71 1.50 36.54 7.87
N VAL A 72 0.29 36.14 8.28
CA VAL A 72 -0.93 36.17 7.48
C VAL A 72 -1.32 37.60 7.07
N ASP A 73 -1.11 38.57 7.96
CA ASP A 73 -1.44 39.98 7.74
C ASP A 73 -0.38 40.73 6.91
N LEU A 74 0.81 40.14 6.74
CA LEU A 74 1.80 40.64 5.83
C LEU A 74 1.32 40.22 4.44
N LYS A 75 0.95 41.18 3.57
CA LYS A 75 0.78 40.95 2.13
C LYS A 75 2.14 40.58 1.50
N ALA A 76 2.75 39.51 1.98
CA ALA A 76 4.04 39.02 1.56
C ALA A 76 3.91 38.62 0.09
N SER A 77 4.55 39.41 -0.77
CA SER A 77 4.85 39.01 -2.14
C SER A 77 5.83 37.84 -2.09
N ALA A 78 5.83 36.98 -3.10
CA ALA A 78 6.75 35.83 -3.16
C ALA A 78 8.23 36.25 -3.04
N GLU A 79 8.56 37.48 -3.44
CA GLU A 79 9.90 38.08 -3.36
C GLU A 79 10.36 38.41 -1.92
N SER A 80 9.43 38.53 -0.97
CA SER A 80 9.72 38.83 0.44
C SER A 80 9.88 37.58 1.33
N LEU A 81 9.56 36.40 0.79
CA LEU A 81 9.61 35.14 1.52
C LEU A 81 11.00 34.50 1.41
N PRO A 82 11.46 33.81 2.47
CA PRO A 82 12.73 33.10 2.43
C PRO A 82 12.66 31.93 1.42
N SER A 83 13.81 31.61 0.82
CA SER A 83 13.92 30.53 -0.18
C SER A 83 13.48 29.17 0.36
N TYR A 84 13.60 28.94 1.68
CA TYR A 84 13.07 27.78 2.37
C TYR A 84 12.56 28.13 3.77
N VAL A 85 11.66 27.29 4.28
CA VAL A 85 11.15 27.34 5.66
C VAL A 85 11.33 25.98 6.33
N TYR A 86 11.79 25.98 7.58
CA TYR A 86 11.86 24.79 8.41
C TYR A 86 10.57 24.63 9.24
N LEU A 87 9.93 23.48 9.08
CA LEU A 87 8.74 23.06 9.80
C LEU A 87 9.15 22.07 10.89
N HIS A 88 9.01 22.51 12.13
CA HIS A 88 9.25 21.68 13.30
C HIS A 88 7.92 21.09 13.78
N LEU A 89 7.65 19.83 13.40
CA LEU A 89 6.45 19.07 13.78
C LEU A 89 6.84 17.82 14.57
N GLU A 90 7.82 17.94 15.46
CA GLU A 90 8.11 16.92 16.47
C GLU A 90 7.11 17.04 17.64
N HIS A 91 7.06 16.02 18.49
CA HIS A 91 6.12 15.97 19.61
C HIS A 91 6.21 17.15 20.61
N ASP A 92 7.34 17.87 20.65
CA ASP A 92 7.62 19.02 21.53
C ASP A 92 7.39 20.39 20.86
N TYR A 93 6.86 20.39 19.63
CA TYR A 93 6.44 21.59 18.91
C TYR A 93 5.52 22.53 19.71
N ARG A 94 5.70 23.85 19.50
CA ARG A 94 5.06 24.90 20.30
C ARG A 94 3.76 25.37 19.66
N HIS A 95 3.05 26.26 20.36
CA HIS A 95 1.78 26.84 19.89
C HIS A 95 1.89 27.46 18.50
N LEU A 96 2.98 28.19 18.20
CA LEU A 96 3.13 28.83 16.89
C LEU A 96 3.42 27.82 15.79
N ASP A 97 4.10 26.71 16.09
CA ASP A 97 4.34 25.63 15.11
C ASP A 97 3.03 24.89 14.78
N ARG A 98 2.10 24.79 15.74
CA ARG A 98 0.75 24.22 15.54
C ARG A 98 -0.08 24.98 14.51
N LEU A 99 0.24 26.25 14.24
CA LEU A 99 -0.43 27.04 13.21
C LEU A 99 -0.18 26.47 11.80
N PHE A 100 0.77 25.55 11.62
CA PHE A 100 0.85 24.71 10.43
C PHE A 100 -0.50 24.07 10.05
N PHE A 101 -1.35 23.72 11.02
CA PHE A 101 -2.67 23.14 10.76
C PHE A 101 -3.78 24.19 10.53
N CYS A 102 -3.43 25.46 10.31
CA CYS A 102 -4.37 26.53 9.99
C CYS A 102 -4.37 26.87 8.50
N GLU A 103 -5.56 27.17 7.97
CA GLU A 103 -5.76 27.50 6.56
C GLU A 103 -4.95 28.74 6.12
N ASP A 104 -4.98 29.79 6.94
CA ASP A 104 -4.29 31.05 6.66
C ASP A 104 -2.77 30.86 6.54
N ASP A 105 -2.17 30.13 7.48
CA ASP A 105 -0.76 29.78 7.50
C ASP A 105 -0.38 28.88 6.32
N GLN A 106 -1.26 27.97 5.92
CA GLN A 106 -1.06 27.15 4.74
C GLN A 106 -1.05 27.95 3.43
N PHE A 107 -1.84 29.03 3.31
CA PHE A 107 -1.74 29.94 2.16
C PHE A 107 -0.37 30.62 2.07
N VAL A 108 0.24 30.92 3.23
CA VAL A 108 1.60 31.48 3.29
C VAL A 108 2.61 30.41 2.89
N LEU A 109 2.53 29.21 3.48
CA LEU A 109 3.44 28.11 3.19
C LEU A 109 3.38 27.69 1.71
N ARG A 110 2.23 27.78 1.03
CA ARG A 110 2.08 27.51 -0.40
C ARG A 110 2.96 28.40 -1.28
N LYS A 111 3.28 29.62 -0.83
CA LYS A 111 4.14 30.56 -1.58
C LYS A 111 5.64 30.29 -1.41
N VAL A 112 6.02 29.46 -0.43
CA VAL A 112 7.42 29.09 -0.18
C VAL A 112 7.77 27.90 -1.06
N ASN A 113 8.86 27.99 -1.82
CA ASN A 113 9.27 26.94 -2.75
C ASN A 113 9.76 25.68 -2.01
N TRP A 114 10.64 25.83 -1.02
CA TRP A 114 11.23 24.71 -0.28
C TRP A 114 10.75 24.63 1.16
N LEU A 115 10.23 23.48 1.56
CA LEU A 115 9.85 23.20 2.95
C LEU A 115 10.73 22.08 3.49
N VAL A 116 11.45 22.34 4.56
CA VAL A 116 12.24 21.35 5.29
C VAL A 116 11.43 20.91 6.49
N LEU A 117 11.00 19.65 6.53
CA LEU A 117 10.11 19.14 7.58
C LEU A 117 10.84 18.12 8.46
N GLN A 118 10.80 18.32 9.77
CA GLN A 118 11.24 17.35 10.77
C GLN A 118 10.08 17.00 11.68
N SER A 119 9.85 15.70 11.90
CA SER A 119 8.67 15.22 12.61
C SER A 119 8.79 13.76 13.04
N ASP A 120 8.21 13.42 14.19
CA ASP A 120 8.12 12.07 14.75
C ASP A 120 6.66 11.64 15.03
N ILE A 121 5.69 12.36 14.44
CA ILE A 121 4.24 12.18 14.68
C ILE A 121 3.48 11.83 13.39
N TYR A 122 2.39 11.07 13.54
CA TYR A 122 1.44 10.81 12.45
C TYR A 122 0.40 11.93 12.36
N PHE A 123 0.70 13.03 11.66
CA PHE A 123 -0.13 14.23 11.70
C PHE A 123 -1.33 14.25 10.72
N VAL A 124 -1.54 13.17 9.96
CA VAL A 124 -2.63 13.06 8.97
C VAL A 124 -4.01 13.45 9.52
N PRO A 125 -4.45 13.02 10.72
CA PRO A 125 -5.79 13.37 11.20
C PRO A 125 -6.05 14.87 11.25
N SER A 126 -5.03 15.69 11.53
CA SER A 126 -5.20 17.15 11.57
C SER A 126 -5.21 17.79 10.17
N LEU A 127 -4.70 17.12 9.13
CA LEU A 127 -4.85 17.59 7.75
C LEU A 127 -6.33 17.57 7.30
N PHE A 128 -7.14 16.63 7.83
CA PHE A 128 -8.60 16.58 7.59
C PHE A 128 -9.36 17.74 8.23
N LEU A 129 -8.73 18.52 9.10
CA LEU A 129 -9.31 19.70 9.73
C LEU A 129 -8.93 21.01 9.02
N VAL A 130 -8.04 20.95 8.02
CA VAL A 130 -7.67 22.10 7.20
C VAL A 130 -8.69 22.22 6.05
N PRO A 131 -9.52 23.28 6.01
CA PRO A 131 -10.65 23.35 5.07
C PRO A 131 -10.25 23.22 3.59
N GLN A 132 -9.19 23.89 3.14
CA GLN A 132 -8.70 23.78 1.77
C GLN A 132 -8.25 22.36 1.34
N PHE A 133 -7.98 21.45 2.28
CA PHE A 133 -7.60 20.05 1.98
C PHE A 133 -8.80 19.10 2.00
N GLU A 134 -9.94 19.52 2.54
CA GLU A 134 -11.07 18.64 2.85
C GLU A 134 -11.62 17.94 1.60
N ASP A 135 -11.86 18.69 0.53
CA ASP A 135 -12.47 18.15 -0.69
C ASP A 135 -11.55 17.15 -1.40
N GLU A 136 -10.25 17.44 -1.45
CA GLU A 136 -9.26 16.56 -2.06
C GLU A 136 -9.07 15.28 -1.22
N LEU A 137 -8.97 15.41 0.10
CA LEU A 137 -8.92 14.26 1.01
C LEU A 137 -10.17 13.39 0.91
N ARG A 138 -11.35 13.97 0.71
CA ARG A 138 -12.61 13.23 0.51
C ARG A 138 -12.60 12.43 -0.80
N ARG A 139 -11.96 12.94 -1.85
CA ARG A 139 -11.80 12.26 -3.15
C ARG A 139 -10.75 11.17 -3.10
N LEU A 140 -9.58 11.45 -2.52
CA LEU A 140 -8.48 10.51 -2.37
C LEU A 140 -8.84 9.34 -1.44
N PHE A 141 -9.58 9.63 -0.36
CA PHE A 141 -9.94 8.63 0.65
C PHE A 141 -11.44 8.63 0.97
N PRO A 142 -12.29 8.06 0.07
CA PRO A 142 -13.71 7.88 0.35
C PRO A 142 -13.97 7.09 1.63
N ASN A 143 -13.05 6.16 1.96
CA ASN A 143 -12.96 5.55 3.28
C ASN A 143 -11.81 6.19 4.07
N ARG A 144 -12.12 7.11 4.98
CA ARG A 144 -11.12 7.84 5.77
C ARG A 144 -10.26 6.95 6.69
N GLU A 145 -10.66 5.69 6.95
CA GLU A 145 -9.86 4.74 7.73
C GLU A 145 -8.74 4.05 6.93
N THR A 146 -8.50 4.44 5.67
CA THR A 146 -7.54 3.73 4.78
C THR A 146 -6.32 4.56 4.39
N VAL A 147 -6.11 5.72 4.99
CA VAL A 147 -5.07 6.67 4.55
C VAL A 147 -3.68 6.04 4.67
N PHE A 148 -3.28 5.62 5.87
CA PHE A 148 -1.99 4.98 6.06
C PHE A 148 -1.94 3.59 5.41
N HIS A 149 -3.06 2.88 5.33
CA HIS A 149 -3.10 1.58 4.65
C HIS A 149 -2.72 1.69 3.17
N HIS A 150 -3.25 2.70 2.47
CA HIS A 150 -2.93 2.91 1.05
C HIS A 150 -1.55 3.51 0.87
N LEU A 151 -1.25 4.61 1.55
CA LEU A 151 0.03 5.31 1.38
C LEU A 151 1.21 4.48 1.88
N GLY A 152 1.05 3.76 2.99
CA GLY A 152 2.09 2.89 3.52
C GLY A 152 2.45 1.75 2.58
N ARG A 153 1.45 1.12 1.95
CA ARG A 153 1.66 0.05 0.97
C ARG A 153 2.17 0.53 -0.39
N TYR A 154 2.02 1.82 -0.68
CA TYR A 154 2.55 2.45 -1.88
C TYR A 154 4.01 2.88 -1.70
N LEU A 155 4.35 3.48 -0.55
CA LEU A 155 5.68 4.02 -0.30
C LEU A 155 6.67 2.99 0.21
N PHE A 156 6.24 2.06 1.06
CA PHE A 156 7.15 1.19 1.79
C PHE A 156 7.18 -0.17 1.13
N HIS A 157 8.21 -0.43 0.35
CA HIS A 157 8.53 -1.75 -0.19
C HIS A 157 9.88 -2.18 0.39
N PRO A 158 9.98 -3.28 1.14
CA PRO A 158 11.25 -3.68 1.74
C PRO A 158 12.29 -4.00 0.66
N SER A 159 13.55 -3.66 0.93
CA SER A 159 14.67 -4.09 0.07
C SER A 159 14.75 -5.63 -0.02
N ASN A 160 15.41 -6.15 -1.05
CA ASN A 160 15.55 -7.60 -1.23
C ASN A 160 16.19 -8.30 -0.01
N ALA A 161 17.10 -7.61 0.70
CA ALA A 161 17.72 -8.13 1.91
C ALA A 161 16.68 -8.35 3.02
N VAL A 162 15.83 -7.36 3.28
CA VAL A 162 14.75 -7.43 4.28
C VAL A 162 13.66 -8.40 3.82
N TRP A 163 13.27 -8.35 2.54
CA TRP A 163 12.28 -9.25 1.97
C TRP A 163 12.70 -10.72 2.08
N GLY A 164 13.99 -11.02 1.85
CA GLY A 164 14.54 -12.35 2.07
C GLY A 164 14.41 -12.84 3.52
N MET A 165 14.57 -11.96 4.51
CA MET A 165 14.35 -12.31 5.93
C MET A 165 12.87 -12.65 6.18
N ILE A 166 11.96 -11.83 5.65
CA ILE A 166 10.50 -12.02 5.78
C ILE A 166 10.08 -13.37 5.18
N VAL A 167 10.46 -13.64 3.93
CA VAL A 167 10.08 -14.86 3.21
C VAL A 167 10.60 -16.11 3.93
N ARG A 168 11.91 -16.16 4.26
CA ARG A 168 12.50 -17.32 4.93
C ARG A 168 11.84 -17.62 6.27
N TYR A 169 11.55 -16.59 7.06
CA TYR A 169 10.89 -16.77 8.36
C TYR A 169 9.44 -17.24 8.19
N TYR A 170 8.70 -16.59 7.29
CA TYR A 170 7.30 -16.95 7.04
C TYR A 170 7.16 -18.40 6.56
N GLU A 171 7.95 -18.82 5.56
CA GLU A 171 7.92 -20.17 5.01
C GLU A 171 8.29 -21.24 6.06
N SER A 172 9.29 -20.95 6.88
CA SER A 172 9.80 -21.90 7.88
C SER A 172 8.87 -22.08 9.07
N TYR A 173 8.25 -20.99 9.55
CA TYR A 173 7.57 -20.99 10.85
C TYR A 173 6.07 -20.69 10.78
N LEU A 174 5.60 -19.93 9.79
CA LEU A 174 4.22 -19.42 9.76
C LEU A 174 3.36 -20.01 8.64
N ALA A 175 3.96 -20.49 7.56
CA ALA A 175 3.22 -20.90 6.36
C ALA A 175 2.29 -22.11 6.60
N LYS A 176 2.69 -23.05 7.45
CA LYS A 176 1.93 -24.28 7.75
C LYS A 176 0.71 -24.07 8.65
N ALA A 177 0.65 -22.94 9.38
CA ALA A 177 -0.45 -22.67 10.29
C ALA A 177 -1.73 -22.30 9.54
N GLU A 178 -2.87 -22.76 10.06
CA GLU A 178 -4.19 -22.38 9.54
C GLU A 178 -4.57 -20.95 9.94
N GLU A 179 -4.14 -20.52 11.13
CA GLU A 179 -4.36 -19.19 11.67
C GLU A 179 -3.06 -18.64 12.27
N ARG A 180 -2.72 -17.40 11.95
CA ARG A 180 -1.51 -16.70 12.41
C ARG A 180 -1.91 -15.55 13.33
N ILE A 181 -1.33 -15.53 14.52
CA ILE A 181 -1.60 -14.51 15.54
C ILE A 181 -0.33 -13.72 15.74
N GLY A 182 -0.35 -12.43 15.37
CA GLY A 182 0.71 -11.49 15.66
C GLY A 182 0.52 -10.88 17.04
N LEU A 183 1.54 -10.96 17.88
CA LEU A 183 1.56 -10.35 19.20
C LEU A 183 2.74 -9.38 19.28
N GLN A 184 2.43 -8.09 19.15
CA GLN A 184 3.39 -7.01 19.24
C GLN A 184 3.47 -6.49 20.68
N VAL A 185 4.59 -6.77 21.35
CA VAL A 185 4.81 -6.47 22.77
C VAL A 185 5.85 -5.37 22.92
N ARG A 186 5.42 -4.22 23.46
CA ARG A 186 6.29 -3.10 23.78
C ARG A 186 5.99 -2.56 25.17
N THR A 187 7.02 -2.51 26.01
CA THR A 187 6.98 -1.83 27.30
C THR A 187 7.60 -0.44 27.19
N PHE A 188 7.10 0.52 27.98
CA PHE A 188 7.56 1.90 27.98
C PHE A 188 7.93 2.34 29.39
N SER A 189 9.07 3.02 29.55
CA SER A 189 9.54 3.51 30.86
C SER A 189 8.58 4.53 31.50
N ARG A 190 7.77 5.23 30.70
CA ARG A 190 6.75 6.19 31.18
C ARG A 190 5.52 5.51 31.79
N THR A 191 5.27 4.24 31.44
CA THR A 191 4.17 3.42 31.95
C THR A 191 4.73 2.07 32.38
N PRO A 192 5.55 2.03 33.46
CA PRO A 192 6.24 0.83 33.87
C PRO A 192 5.23 -0.24 34.29
N ILE A 193 5.54 -1.49 33.94
CA ILE A 193 4.79 -2.69 34.35
C ILE A 193 5.79 -3.83 34.51
N SER A 194 5.58 -4.68 35.51
CA SER A 194 6.42 -5.87 35.68
C SER A 194 6.15 -6.88 34.56
N PHE A 195 7.17 -7.65 34.20
CA PHE A 195 7.03 -8.75 33.25
C PHE A 195 5.85 -9.69 33.58
N GLY A 196 5.71 -10.04 34.87
CA GLY A 196 4.61 -10.86 35.36
C GLY A 196 3.23 -10.25 35.07
N ASN A 197 3.03 -8.99 35.45
CA ASN A 197 1.74 -8.32 35.28
C ASN A 197 1.39 -8.11 33.80
N PHE A 198 2.38 -7.80 32.95
CA PHE A 198 2.11 -7.59 31.53
C PHE A 198 1.84 -8.91 30.80
N SER A 199 2.52 -9.99 31.19
CA SER A 199 2.21 -11.34 30.72
C SER A 199 0.78 -11.75 31.07
N GLU A 200 0.34 -11.49 32.31
CA GLU A 200 -1.05 -11.72 32.72
C GLU A 200 -2.05 -10.91 31.89
N GLN A 201 -1.71 -9.65 31.56
CA GLN A 201 -2.54 -8.82 30.67
C GLN A 201 -2.70 -9.44 29.28
N ILE A 202 -1.60 -9.91 28.68
CA ILE A 202 -1.58 -10.57 27.37
C ILE A 202 -2.46 -11.83 27.39
N ILE A 203 -2.28 -12.69 28.40
CA ILE A 203 -3.03 -13.94 28.55
C ILE A 203 -4.52 -13.64 28.79
N SER A 204 -4.82 -12.66 29.66
CA SER A 204 -6.20 -12.27 29.97
C SER A 204 -6.91 -11.71 28.74
N CYS A 205 -6.27 -10.81 27.99
CA CYS A 205 -6.79 -10.32 26.70
C CYS A 205 -7.07 -11.47 25.73
N SER A 206 -6.09 -12.36 25.56
CA SER A 206 -6.22 -13.47 24.61
C SER A 206 -7.36 -14.41 24.97
N ARG A 207 -7.58 -14.65 26.27
CA ARG A 207 -8.66 -15.50 26.79
C ARG A 207 -10.03 -14.83 26.71
N GLN A 208 -10.12 -13.54 27.02
CA GLN A 208 -11.39 -12.80 26.99
C GLN A 208 -11.91 -12.67 25.56
N GLU A 209 -11.01 -12.44 24.61
CA GLU A 209 -11.35 -12.17 23.21
C GLU A 209 -11.24 -13.41 22.29
N ASN A 210 -11.06 -14.60 22.88
CA ASN A 210 -10.93 -15.88 22.18
C ASN A 210 -9.83 -15.88 21.09
N ILE A 211 -8.73 -15.17 21.33
CA ILE A 211 -7.57 -15.13 20.43
C ILE A 211 -6.75 -16.42 20.59
N LEU A 212 -6.52 -16.83 21.84
CA LEU A 212 -5.82 -18.08 22.17
C LEU A 212 -6.66 -18.94 23.12
N PRO A 213 -6.60 -20.28 22.97
CA PRO A 213 -7.38 -21.18 23.81
C PRO A 213 -6.87 -21.21 25.25
N ARG A 214 -7.76 -21.56 26.18
CA ARG A 214 -7.37 -21.84 27.56
C ARG A 214 -6.59 -23.15 27.64
N ILE A 215 -5.67 -23.23 28.59
CA ILE A 215 -4.96 -24.46 28.95
C ILE A 215 -5.65 -25.18 30.10
N ASP A 216 -5.50 -26.51 30.14
CA ASP A 216 -6.01 -27.37 31.22
C ASP A 216 -4.84 -27.80 32.13
N PHE A 217 -4.86 -27.36 33.39
CA PHE A 217 -3.82 -27.67 34.37
C PHE A 217 -4.00 -29.05 35.03
N GLU A 218 -5.19 -29.66 34.92
CA GLU A 218 -5.54 -30.89 35.63
C GLU A 218 -5.37 -32.14 34.75
N LYS A 219 -5.33 -31.98 33.42
CA LYS A 219 -5.10 -33.08 32.47
C LYS A 219 -3.65 -33.11 31.97
N LEU A 220 -2.86 -34.06 32.49
CA LEU A 220 -1.52 -34.39 31.98
C LEU A 220 -1.54 -35.53 30.94
N GLN A 221 -2.71 -36.08 30.61
CA GLN A 221 -2.83 -37.17 29.64
C GLN A 221 -2.97 -36.66 28.20
N PRO A 222 -2.36 -37.34 27.21
CA PRO A 222 -2.50 -36.97 25.81
C PRO A 222 -3.96 -37.14 25.37
N SER A 223 -4.65 -36.03 25.11
CA SER A 223 -5.94 -36.06 24.42
C SER A 223 -5.72 -36.60 23.01
N SER A 224 -6.54 -37.56 22.56
CA SER A 224 -6.53 -38.01 21.16
C SER A 224 -6.87 -36.81 20.26
N SER A 225 -5.87 -36.14 19.72
CA SER A 225 -6.04 -34.97 18.85
C SER A 225 -6.52 -35.42 17.47
N LYS A 226 -7.82 -35.66 17.34
CA LYS A 226 -8.45 -35.76 16.02
C LYS A 226 -8.40 -34.37 15.37
N GLY A 227 -7.35 -34.10 14.59
CA GLY A 227 -7.30 -32.98 13.65
C GLY A 227 -7.40 -31.57 14.25
N GLY A 228 -6.69 -31.29 15.36
CA GLY A 228 -6.64 -29.96 15.94
C GLY A 228 -6.01 -28.94 14.98
N ARG A 229 -6.69 -27.80 14.77
CA ARG A 229 -6.22 -26.71 13.89
C ARG A 229 -4.91 -26.14 14.45
N LEU A 230 -3.90 -26.00 13.59
CA LEU A 230 -2.60 -25.43 13.96
C LEU A 230 -2.67 -23.89 13.95
N LYS A 231 -2.38 -23.26 15.09
CA LYS A 231 -2.17 -21.81 15.19
C LYS A 231 -0.71 -21.49 15.44
N ALA A 232 -0.17 -20.56 14.66
CA ALA A 232 1.15 -20.00 14.90
C ALA A 232 1.03 -18.62 15.55
N VAL A 233 1.71 -18.42 16.67
CA VAL A 233 1.80 -17.14 17.35
C VAL A 233 3.18 -16.54 17.08
N LEU A 234 3.20 -15.41 16.41
CA LEU A 234 4.40 -14.61 16.18
C LEU A 234 4.50 -13.54 17.26
N ILE A 235 5.53 -13.59 18.09
CA ILE A 235 5.79 -12.59 19.13
C ILE A 235 6.94 -11.70 18.68
N THR A 236 6.73 -10.39 18.68
CA THR A 236 7.77 -9.38 18.44
C THR A 236 7.95 -8.54 19.69
N SER A 237 9.15 -8.58 20.27
CA SER A 237 9.50 -7.95 21.55
C SER A 237 11.01 -7.77 21.61
N LEU A 238 11.48 -6.72 22.31
CA LEU A 238 12.90 -6.59 22.63
C LEU A 238 13.39 -7.72 23.55
N TYR A 239 12.50 -8.25 24.40
CA TYR A 239 12.82 -9.28 25.40
C TYR A 239 12.26 -10.64 24.99
N SER A 240 13.03 -11.69 25.22
CA SER A 240 12.65 -13.09 24.97
C SER A 240 11.73 -13.69 26.03
N ASP A 241 11.63 -13.06 27.20
CA ASP A 241 10.87 -13.59 28.34
C ASP A 241 9.40 -13.89 27.99
N TYR A 242 8.77 -13.07 27.14
CA TYR A 242 7.38 -13.26 26.72
C TYR A 242 7.21 -14.50 25.84
N TYR A 243 8.19 -14.74 24.96
CA TYR A 243 8.25 -15.94 24.13
C TYR A 243 8.44 -17.19 24.99
N GLU A 244 9.44 -17.20 25.87
CA GLU A 244 9.72 -18.36 26.72
C GLU A 244 8.52 -18.70 27.61
N LYS A 245 7.90 -17.68 28.23
CA LYS A 245 6.71 -17.90 29.07
C LYS A 245 5.53 -18.48 28.28
N MET A 246 5.19 -17.91 27.12
CA MET A 246 4.06 -18.41 26.32
C MET A 246 4.34 -19.78 25.70
N LYS A 247 5.57 -20.02 25.24
CA LYS A 247 6.00 -21.32 24.72
C LYS A 247 5.89 -22.40 25.79
N ASN A 248 6.44 -22.18 26.98
CA ASN A 248 6.39 -23.16 28.08
C ASN A 248 4.93 -23.43 28.49
N MET A 249 4.10 -22.38 28.57
CA MET A 249 2.68 -22.52 28.91
C MET A 249 1.91 -23.46 27.96
N TYR A 250 2.12 -23.36 26.64
CA TYR A 250 1.44 -24.23 25.65
C TYR A 250 2.18 -25.55 25.37
N TYR A 251 3.44 -25.67 25.80
CA TYR A 251 4.22 -26.90 25.71
C TYR A 251 3.93 -27.84 26.87
N GLU A 252 3.82 -27.32 28.08
CA GLU A 252 3.65 -28.09 29.32
C GLU A 252 2.19 -28.49 29.56
N HIS A 253 1.22 -27.79 28.96
CA HIS A 253 -0.20 -27.99 29.21
C HIS A 253 -1.01 -28.12 27.91
N PRO A 254 -1.95 -29.09 27.83
CA PRO A 254 -2.83 -29.21 26.68
C PRO A 254 -3.86 -28.08 26.62
N THR A 255 -4.29 -27.74 25.40
CA THR A 255 -5.38 -26.78 25.18
C THR A 255 -6.73 -27.41 25.46
N THR A 256 -7.64 -26.65 26.07
CA THR A 256 -9.03 -27.06 26.33
C THR A 256 -9.84 -27.31 25.06
N THR A 257 -9.41 -26.75 23.93
CA THR A 257 -10.06 -26.88 22.61
C THR A 257 -9.44 -27.99 21.75
N GLY A 258 -8.29 -28.54 22.12
CA GLY A 258 -7.52 -29.48 21.30
C GLY A 258 -6.76 -28.84 20.13
N GLU A 259 -6.76 -27.50 20.03
CA GLU A 259 -5.96 -26.76 19.04
C GLU A 259 -4.47 -26.86 19.36
N VAL A 260 -3.64 -26.95 18.31
CA VAL A 260 -2.17 -27.00 18.46
C VAL A 260 -1.62 -25.59 18.34
N ILE A 261 -0.89 -25.14 19.37
CA ILE A 261 -0.33 -23.79 19.42
C ILE A 261 1.19 -23.87 19.30
N SER A 262 1.75 -23.19 18.31
CA SER A 262 3.20 -23.03 18.14
C SER A 262 3.57 -21.57 18.31
N ILE A 263 4.53 -21.28 19.20
CA ILE A 263 4.98 -19.92 19.51
C ILE A 263 6.34 -19.69 18.85
N TYR A 264 6.51 -18.53 18.23
CA TYR A 264 7.71 -18.15 17.50
C TYR A 264 8.09 -16.69 17.81
N GLN A 265 9.39 -16.40 17.91
CA GLN A 265 9.94 -15.05 18.00
C GLN A 265 11.09 -14.90 17.00
N PRO A 266 11.10 -13.87 16.13
CA PRO A 266 12.17 -13.71 15.14
C PRO A 266 13.49 -13.23 15.75
N SER A 267 13.43 -12.26 16.67
CA SER A 267 14.61 -11.72 17.34
C SER A 267 14.30 -11.26 18.77
N HIS A 268 15.36 -11.06 19.55
CA HIS A 268 15.32 -10.58 20.93
C HIS A 268 16.50 -9.62 21.20
N GLU A 269 16.45 -8.43 20.61
CA GLU A 269 17.59 -7.52 20.56
C GLU A 269 17.96 -6.85 21.90
N GLU A 270 17.13 -7.02 22.95
CA GLU A 270 17.25 -6.48 24.33
C GLU A 270 17.26 -4.95 24.46
N GLN A 271 17.90 -4.26 23.53
CA GLN A 271 18.05 -2.81 23.43
C GLN A 271 17.72 -2.32 22.01
N GLN A 272 17.22 -1.10 21.93
CA GLN A 272 16.91 -0.46 20.65
C GLN A 272 18.17 0.24 20.11
N HIS A 273 18.65 -0.19 18.94
CA HIS A 273 19.85 0.33 18.27
C HIS A 273 19.49 0.98 16.93
N THR A 274 18.85 2.14 16.96
CA THR A 274 18.33 2.81 15.75
C THR A 274 19.43 3.27 14.80
N GLU A 275 20.66 3.41 15.31
CA GLU A 275 21.87 3.70 14.56
C GLU A 275 22.43 2.50 13.77
N LYS A 276 21.95 1.27 14.05
CA LYS A 276 22.47 0.05 13.42
C LYS A 276 21.55 -0.42 12.30
N GLN A 277 22.07 -0.42 11.09
CA GLN A 277 21.38 -0.88 9.88
C GLN A 277 20.80 -2.30 10.03
N SER A 278 21.59 -3.26 10.51
CA SER A 278 21.15 -4.66 10.68
C SER A 278 20.01 -4.80 11.70
N HIS A 279 19.98 -3.94 12.72
CA HIS A 279 18.90 -3.88 13.70
C HIS A 279 17.61 -3.35 13.07
N ASN A 280 17.71 -2.27 12.29
CA ASN A 280 16.55 -1.69 11.59
C ASN A 280 15.97 -2.64 10.52
N GLN A 281 16.82 -3.41 9.82
CA GLN A 281 16.37 -4.44 8.86
C GLN A 281 15.54 -5.54 9.53
N LYS A 282 15.98 -6.04 10.69
CA LYS A 282 15.22 -7.03 11.48
C LYS A 282 13.91 -6.44 11.99
N ALA A 283 13.96 -5.23 12.54
CA ALA A 283 12.77 -4.53 13.00
C ALA A 283 11.73 -4.34 11.88
N LEU A 284 12.18 -3.97 10.68
CA LEU A 284 11.32 -3.85 9.51
C LEU A 284 10.75 -5.21 9.10
N ALA A 285 11.57 -6.28 9.08
CA ALA A 285 11.10 -7.63 8.79
C ALA A 285 10.00 -8.08 9.78
N GLU A 286 10.17 -7.80 11.08
CA GLU A 286 9.19 -8.08 12.12
C GLU A 286 7.86 -7.33 11.92
N ILE A 287 7.91 -6.03 11.59
CA ILE A 287 6.71 -5.24 11.24
C ILE A 287 5.94 -5.92 10.10
N TYR A 288 6.64 -6.37 9.06
CA TYR A 288 6.03 -7.03 7.91
C TYR A 288 5.47 -8.42 8.27
N LEU A 289 6.19 -9.21 9.06
CA LEU A 289 5.71 -10.52 9.53
C LEU A 289 4.45 -10.39 10.38
N LEU A 290 4.37 -9.39 11.27
CA LEU A 290 3.13 -9.07 11.99
C LEU A 290 2.00 -8.69 11.01
N GLY A 291 2.33 -7.94 9.96
CA GLY A 291 1.38 -7.55 8.93
C GLY A 291 0.85 -8.71 8.06
N LEU A 292 1.49 -9.88 8.12
CA LEU A 292 1.08 -11.12 7.45
C LEU A 292 0.23 -12.04 8.34
N CYS A 293 0.01 -11.66 9.60
CA CYS A 293 -0.83 -12.42 10.53
C CYS A 293 -2.33 -12.17 10.28
N ASP A 294 -3.18 -13.14 10.62
CA ASP A 294 -4.63 -13.08 10.44
C ASP A 294 -5.31 -12.29 11.57
N VAL A 295 -4.77 -12.42 12.80
CA VAL A 295 -5.17 -11.67 13.99
C VAL A 295 -3.96 -10.91 14.53
N LEU A 296 -4.17 -9.67 14.98
CA LEU A 296 -3.10 -8.84 15.51
C LEU A 296 -3.46 -8.28 16.89
N VAL A 297 -2.55 -8.44 17.84
CA VAL A 297 -2.54 -7.81 19.15
C VAL A 297 -1.37 -6.83 19.21
N THR A 298 -1.62 -5.59 19.63
CA THR A 298 -0.62 -4.51 19.65
C THR A 298 -0.53 -3.89 21.03
N SER A 299 0.64 -3.35 21.37
CA SER A 299 0.83 -2.59 22.61
C SER A 299 0.44 -1.14 22.40
N GLY A 300 -0.39 -0.59 23.31
CA GLY A 300 -0.77 0.83 23.26
C GLY A 300 0.44 1.77 23.22
N TRP A 301 0.31 2.90 22.52
CA TRP A 301 1.38 3.87 22.20
C TRP A 301 2.44 3.39 21.20
N SER A 302 2.44 2.11 20.80
CA SER A 302 3.49 1.57 19.93
C SER A 302 3.24 1.90 18.46
N THR A 303 4.04 2.83 17.93
CA THR A 303 4.05 3.14 16.50
C THR A 303 4.50 1.96 15.63
N PHE A 304 5.31 1.04 16.17
CA PHE A 304 5.66 -0.23 15.53
C PHE A 304 4.41 -1.06 15.22
N GLY A 305 3.51 -1.19 16.21
CA GLY A 305 2.20 -1.84 16.03
C GLY A 305 1.30 -1.10 15.05
N TYR A 306 1.30 0.24 15.07
CA TYR A 306 0.52 1.04 14.12
C TYR A 306 0.94 0.84 12.67
N VAL A 307 2.23 0.70 12.40
CA VAL A 307 2.72 0.40 11.05
C VAL A 307 2.25 -0.98 10.63
N ALA A 308 2.45 -2.00 11.48
CA ALA A 308 2.06 -3.38 11.17
C ALA A 308 0.55 -3.50 10.87
N GLN A 309 -0.32 -2.99 11.76
CA GLN A 309 -1.77 -3.03 11.57
C GLN A 309 -2.22 -2.28 10.31
N GLY A 310 -1.54 -1.17 10.01
CA GLY A 310 -1.85 -0.30 8.89
C GLY A 310 -1.51 -0.95 7.55
N LEU A 311 -0.33 -1.54 7.45
CA LEU A 311 0.09 -2.33 6.27
C LEU A 311 -0.83 -3.54 6.07
N ALA A 312 -1.21 -4.23 7.16
CA ALA A 312 -2.11 -5.37 7.12
C ALA A 312 -3.55 -5.01 6.71
N GLY A 313 -3.98 -3.78 6.98
CA GLY A 313 -5.37 -3.38 6.86
C GLY A 313 -6.26 -4.03 7.94
N LEU A 314 -5.70 -4.27 9.13
CA LEU A 314 -6.37 -4.96 10.23
C LEU A 314 -6.68 -4.00 11.37
N LYS A 315 -7.85 -4.18 11.99
CA LYS A 315 -8.16 -3.56 13.29
C LYS A 315 -7.62 -4.47 14.39
N PRO A 316 -6.55 -4.10 15.12
CA PRO A 316 -5.98 -4.98 16.13
C PRO A 316 -6.79 -4.98 17.42
N TRP A 317 -6.45 -5.90 18.31
CA TRP A 317 -6.69 -5.78 19.74
C TRP A 317 -5.54 -4.99 20.37
N ILE A 318 -5.86 -3.94 21.13
CA ILE A 318 -4.86 -3.05 21.72
C ILE A 318 -4.76 -3.35 23.20
N LEU A 319 -3.60 -3.83 23.64
CA LEU A 319 -3.23 -3.95 25.05
C LEU A 319 -3.14 -2.54 25.62
N LEU A 320 -4.07 -2.19 26.51
CA LEU A 320 -4.17 -0.85 27.06
C LEU A 320 -2.96 -0.54 27.95
N SER A 321 -2.50 0.71 27.90
CA SER A 321 -1.34 1.14 28.68
C SER A 321 -1.58 0.97 30.19
N PRO A 322 -0.64 0.35 30.92
CA PRO A 322 -0.75 0.15 32.36
C PRO A 322 -0.93 1.45 33.13
N ARG A 323 -1.71 1.41 34.22
CA ARG A 323 -1.79 2.49 35.20
C ARG A 323 -1.26 1.99 36.54
N ASN A 324 -0.32 2.73 37.13
CA ASN A 324 0.31 2.39 38.42
C ASN A 324 0.87 0.96 38.48
N GLY A 325 1.52 0.49 37.40
CA GLY A 325 2.12 -0.85 37.34
C GLY A 325 1.13 -2.01 37.18
N LYS A 326 -0.16 -1.73 36.96
CA LYS A 326 -1.22 -2.74 36.80
C LYS A 326 -1.88 -2.66 35.44
N ALA A 327 -2.25 -3.83 34.93
CA ALA A 327 -3.07 -3.99 33.74
C ALA A 327 -4.43 -3.31 33.93
N PRO A 328 -4.93 -2.54 32.95
CA PRO A 328 -6.29 -2.01 32.98
C PRO A 328 -7.34 -3.11 32.89
N ASP A 329 -8.59 -2.79 33.26
CA ASP A 329 -9.77 -3.62 33.01
C ASP A 329 -10.76 -2.81 32.14
N PRO A 330 -11.04 -3.24 30.90
CA PRO A 330 -10.56 -4.46 30.24
C PRO A 330 -9.04 -4.43 29.92
N PRO A 331 -8.36 -5.59 29.85
CA PRO A 331 -6.92 -5.70 29.55
C PRO A 331 -6.57 -5.27 28.12
N CYS A 332 -7.52 -5.39 27.19
CA CYS A 332 -7.39 -4.89 25.83
C CYS A 332 -8.74 -4.49 25.26
N VAL A 333 -8.70 -3.74 24.16
CA VAL A 333 -9.91 -3.30 23.43
C VAL A 333 -9.72 -3.45 21.93
N ARG A 334 -10.80 -3.68 21.20
CA ARG A 334 -10.73 -3.69 19.74
C ARG A 334 -10.55 -2.28 19.22
N ALA A 335 -9.58 -2.09 18.33
CA ALA A 335 -9.38 -0.81 17.68
C ALA A 335 -10.62 -0.38 16.86
N MET A 336 -10.97 0.89 16.95
CA MET A 336 -12.07 1.53 16.22
C MET A 336 -11.78 1.58 14.72
N SER A 337 -10.51 1.71 14.34
CA SER A 337 -10.02 1.72 12.97
C SER A 337 -8.60 1.14 12.90
N MET A 338 -8.14 0.86 11.69
CA MET A 338 -6.76 0.42 11.44
C MET A 338 -5.77 1.60 11.35
N GLU A 339 -6.25 2.84 11.49
CA GLU A 339 -5.42 4.03 11.37
C GLU A 339 -4.50 4.22 12.59
N PRO A 340 -3.26 4.71 12.36
CA PRO A 340 -2.35 5.10 13.43
C PRO A 340 -2.93 6.21 14.32
N CYS A 341 -2.45 6.30 15.56
CA CYS A 341 -2.77 7.41 16.44
C CYS A 341 -1.85 8.61 16.19
N PHE A 342 -2.42 9.80 16.00
CA PHE A 342 -1.70 11.06 16.17
C PHE A 342 -1.59 11.36 17.66
N HIS A 343 -0.42 11.12 18.27
CA HIS A 343 -0.22 11.25 19.72
C HIS A 343 -0.37 12.67 20.28
N THR A 344 0.05 13.68 19.54
CA THR A 344 0.12 15.08 20.00
C THR A 344 -0.58 16.02 19.02
N PRO A 345 -1.91 15.91 18.81
CA PRO A 345 -2.62 16.80 17.91
C PRO A 345 -2.58 18.25 18.40
N PRO A 346 -2.74 19.23 17.48
CA PRO A 346 -2.98 20.61 17.87
C PRO A 346 -4.26 20.68 18.71
N ASP A 347 -4.37 21.70 19.57
CA ASP A 347 -5.52 21.91 20.47
C ASP A 347 -6.16 23.28 20.24
N PHE A 348 -6.00 23.85 19.04
CA PHE A 348 -6.41 25.21 18.70
C PHE A 348 -7.28 25.27 17.44
N ASP A 349 -8.45 25.89 17.53
CA ASP A 349 -9.32 26.19 16.39
C ASP A 349 -8.90 27.51 15.76
N CYS A 350 -8.40 27.44 14.53
CA CYS A 350 -7.89 28.59 13.79
C CYS A 350 -8.98 29.63 13.48
N LYS A 351 -10.22 29.19 13.23
CA LYS A 351 -11.34 30.09 12.88
C LYS A 351 -11.90 30.78 14.11
N ALA A 352 -12.13 30.01 15.18
CA ALA A 352 -12.67 30.55 16.43
C ALA A 352 -11.59 31.17 17.36
N LYS A 353 -10.30 31.01 17.01
CA LYS A 353 -9.13 31.48 17.76
C LYS A 353 -9.16 31.07 19.23
N LYS A 354 -9.55 29.83 19.51
CA LYS A 354 -9.72 29.30 20.87
C LYS A 354 -9.21 27.87 20.97
N TYR A 355 -8.89 27.45 22.20
CA TYR A 355 -8.55 26.05 22.44
C TYR A 355 -9.79 25.16 22.30
N VAL A 356 -9.62 24.04 21.60
CA VAL A 356 -10.68 23.06 21.33
C VAL A 356 -10.13 21.66 21.43
N ASP A 357 -11.03 20.73 21.73
CA ASP A 357 -10.73 19.31 21.69
C ASP A 357 -10.94 18.74 20.28
N MET A 358 -9.82 18.43 19.60
CA MET A 358 -9.83 17.91 18.23
C MET A 358 -10.57 16.58 18.09
N GLY A 359 -10.63 15.75 19.14
CA GLY A 359 -11.37 14.48 19.10
C GLY A 359 -12.89 14.64 18.97
N THR A 360 -13.39 15.86 19.17
CA THR A 360 -14.82 16.20 19.18
C THR A 360 -15.27 17.05 17.99
N MET A 361 -14.33 17.64 17.24
CA MET A 361 -14.61 18.60 16.16
C MET A 361 -15.46 18.01 15.02
N VAL A 362 -15.10 16.82 14.53
CA VAL A 362 -15.77 16.16 13.41
C VAL A 362 -16.00 14.69 13.71
N ARG A 363 -16.95 14.05 13.02
CA ARG A 363 -17.35 12.67 13.35
C ARG A 363 -16.31 11.61 13.01
N HIS A 364 -15.53 11.88 11.98
CA HIS A 364 -14.52 10.97 11.45
C HIS A 364 -13.15 11.13 12.13
N ILE A 365 -13.02 12.00 13.15
CA ILE A 365 -11.85 12.10 14.02
C ILE A 365 -12.30 11.80 15.45
N ARG A 366 -11.58 10.92 16.13
CA ARG A 366 -11.88 10.49 17.50
C ARG A 366 -10.59 10.33 18.29
N HIS A 367 -10.71 10.43 19.62
CA HIS A 367 -9.60 10.08 20.49
C HIS A 367 -9.15 8.65 20.30
N CYS A 368 -7.85 8.41 20.40
CA CYS A 368 -7.29 7.07 20.36
C CYS A 368 -7.67 6.28 21.61
N GLU A 369 -7.70 4.96 21.46
CA GLU A 369 -8.03 4.01 22.52
C GLU A 369 -6.92 3.89 23.55
N ASP A 370 -5.68 4.14 23.14
CA ASP A 370 -4.46 3.92 23.90
C ASP A 370 -3.76 5.21 24.33
N VAL A 371 -3.88 6.28 23.54
CA VAL A 371 -3.31 7.60 23.87
C VAL A 371 -4.43 8.59 24.15
N GLY A 372 -4.63 8.92 25.44
CA GLY A 372 -5.81 9.67 25.87
C GLY A 372 -6.01 11.06 25.25
N ARG A 373 -4.93 11.77 24.88
CA ARG A 373 -5.01 13.05 24.14
C ARG A 373 -4.84 12.89 22.63
N GLY A 374 -4.43 11.72 22.17
CA GLY A 374 -4.19 11.46 20.76
C GLY A 374 -5.51 11.36 19.98
N VAL A 375 -5.43 11.52 18.66
CA VAL A 375 -6.59 11.39 17.76
C VAL A 375 -6.27 10.52 16.55
N LYS A 376 -7.28 9.86 15.99
CA LYS A 376 -7.17 9.07 14.76
C LYS A 376 -8.42 9.15 13.90
N LEU A 377 -8.29 8.72 12.65
CA LEU A 377 -9.38 8.70 11.69
C LEU A 377 -10.29 7.49 11.87
N THR A 378 -11.59 7.71 11.65
CA THR A 378 -12.65 6.71 11.77
C THR A 378 -13.67 6.83 10.63
N ARG A 379 -14.46 5.77 10.42
CA ARG A 379 -15.41 5.63 9.30
C ARG A 379 -16.74 6.34 9.56
N ARG A 380 -17.03 6.78 10.78
CA ARG A 380 -18.40 7.18 11.18
C ARG A 380 -18.89 8.44 10.47
N ASP A 381 -19.66 8.25 9.40
CA ASP A 381 -20.64 9.22 8.86
C ASP A 381 -22.10 8.82 9.15
N ARG A 382 -22.38 7.66 9.78
CA ARG A 382 -23.78 7.22 10.02
C ARG A 382 -24.43 7.92 11.21
N VAL A 383 -25.40 8.78 10.89
CA VAL A 383 -26.48 9.25 11.77
C VAL A 383 -27.27 8.02 12.25
N GLY A 384 -27.40 7.88 13.57
CA GLY A 384 -28.41 7.02 14.17
C GLY A 384 -29.80 7.52 13.78
N SER A 385 -30.64 6.59 13.32
CA SER A 385 -32.04 6.78 12.97
C SER A 385 -32.77 7.65 14.00
N ALA A 386 -33.18 8.84 13.58
CA ALA A 386 -34.34 9.53 14.11
C ALA A 386 -35.16 9.98 12.90
N ARG A 387 -36.22 9.21 12.59
CA ARG A 387 -37.26 9.58 11.62
C ARG A 387 -37.73 11.01 11.90
N ARG A 388 -37.47 11.93 10.97
CA ARG A 388 -38.35 13.08 10.70
C ARG A 388 -38.47 13.22 9.18
N GLY A 389 -39.72 13.28 8.74
CA GLY A 389 -40.16 13.03 7.38
C GLY A 389 -39.67 14.05 6.35
N CYS A 390 -39.72 13.60 5.10
CA CYS A 390 -39.64 14.42 3.91
C CYS A 390 -40.64 15.58 3.98
N GLY A 391 -40.13 16.80 3.83
CA GLY A 391 -40.90 17.97 3.43
C GLY A 391 -40.19 18.62 2.26
N ALA A 392 -40.82 18.60 1.10
CA ALA A 392 -40.36 19.27 -0.11
C ALA A 392 -40.38 20.80 0.05
N MET A 393 -39.34 21.49 -0.45
CA MET A 393 -39.35 22.91 -0.84
C MET A 393 -38.33 23.04 -1.98
N ASP A 394 -38.76 23.07 -3.24
CA ASP A 394 -39.29 24.21 -4.00
C ASP A 394 -38.39 25.46 -3.94
N MET A 395 -37.60 25.62 -5.00
CA MET A 395 -36.75 26.78 -5.27
C MET A 395 -37.60 27.91 -5.84
N LYS A 396 -37.82 28.99 -5.07
CA LYS A 396 -38.09 30.36 -5.58
C LYS A 396 -38.18 31.38 -4.43
N ARG A 397 -37.18 32.25 -4.31
CA ARG A 397 -37.31 33.74 -4.32
C ARG A 397 -36.12 34.44 -3.64
N PHE A 398 -35.50 35.31 -4.43
CA PHE A 398 -34.73 36.48 -4.02
C PHE A 398 -35.50 37.35 -3.00
N ARG A 399 -34.83 37.76 -1.90
CA ARG A 399 -34.79 39.15 -1.39
C ARG A 399 -33.91 39.28 -0.13
N ARG A 400 -33.01 40.27 -0.13
CA ARG A 400 -32.35 40.85 1.07
C ARG A 400 -33.39 41.49 2.00
N PRO A 401 -33.15 41.48 3.31
CA PRO A 401 -32.99 42.75 4.05
C PRO A 401 -31.82 42.69 5.08
N GLN A 402 -30.93 43.70 5.09
CA GLN A 402 -30.88 44.85 6.02
C GLN A 402 -30.48 44.54 7.47
N GLN A 403 -29.36 45.19 7.85
CA GLN A 403 -28.84 45.45 9.19
C GLN A 403 -29.91 45.98 10.17
N PRO A 404 -29.76 45.68 11.47
CA PRO A 404 -30.13 46.62 12.52
C PRO A 404 -28.92 47.03 13.36
N THR A 405 -28.84 48.34 13.56
CA THR A 405 -27.99 49.07 14.50
C THR A 405 -28.46 48.92 15.96
N PHE A 406 -27.50 49.11 16.88
CA PHE A 406 -27.58 49.02 18.34
C PHE A 406 -28.62 49.93 19.02
N PRO A 407 -28.91 49.66 20.31
CA PRO A 407 -28.92 50.73 21.30
C PRO A 407 -27.95 50.48 22.47
N ALA A 408 -27.37 51.57 22.96
CA ALA A 408 -26.52 51.66 24.15
C ALA A 408 -27.30 52.19 25.37
N ARG A 409 -26.91 51.80 26.59
CA ARG A 409 -27.00 52.57 27.87
C ARG A 409 -26.17 51.85 28.95
N ARG A 410 -25.08 52.49 29.45
CA ARG A 410 -24.90 53.18 30.77
C ARG A 410 -25.18 52.26 31.96
N GLY A 411 -24.26 51.90 32.86
CA GLY A 411 -23.33 52.66 33.74
C GLY A 411 -23.64 52.15 35.17
N GLU A 412 -22.72 51.64 36.01
CA GLU A 412 -21.76 52.35 36.90
C GLU A 412 -21.11 51.32 37.89
N PRO A 413 -20.19 51.67 38.84
CA PRO A 413 -18.85 51.05 38.96
C PRO A 413 -18.47 50.50 40.38
N ALA A 414 -17.14 50.33 40.62
CA ALA A 414 -16.38 50.10 41.87
C ALA A 414 -16.04 48.63 42.22
N HIS A 415 -14.89 48.24 42.80
CA HIS A 415 -13.63 48.85 43.24
C HIS A 415 -12.63 47.71 43.57
N GLY A 416 -11.31 47.97 43.58
CA GLY A 416 -10.29 47.16 44.28
C GLY A 416 -9.11 46.69 43.39
N ALA A 417 -8.14 47.54 43.06
CA ALA A 417 -6.93 47.87 43.85
C ALA A 417 -5.84 46.77 43.88
N ALA A 418 -4.87 46.97 43.00
CA ALA A 418 -3.42 46.75 43.09
C ALA A 418 -2.81 45.84 44.18
N ASN A 419 -1.89 44.97 43.75
CA ASN A 419 -0.49 45.12 44.15
C ASN A 419 0.47 44.40 43.19
N GLU A 420 1.18 45.19 42.39
CA GLU A 420 2.51 44.84 41.90
C GLU A 420 3.52 45.06 43.03
N ARG A 421 4.44 44.12 43.24
CA ARG A 421 5.79 44.44 43.73
C ARG A 421 6.83 43.72 42.86
N LYS A 422 7.54 44.53 42.09
CA LYS A 422 8.83 44.25 41.44
C LYS A 422 9.97 44.19 42.45
N LEU A 423 11.12 43.80 41.88
CA LEU A 423 12.52 44.18 42.18
C LEU A 423 13.28 43.15 43.04
N GLY A 424 14.50 42.74 42.70
CA GLY A 424 15.38 43.05 41.57
C GLY A 424 16.81 42.54 41.85
N ALA A 425 17.68 42.66 40.84
CA ALA A 425 19.16 42.48 40.84
C ALA A 425 19.70 41.11 41.33
N GLY A 426 20.87 40.60 40.95
CA GLY A 426 21.95 41.01 40.06
C GLY A 426 22.98 39.85 40.04
N ILE A 427 23.83 39.82 39.01
CA ILE A 427 24.78 38.75 38.64
C ILE A 427 26.02 38.79 39.59
N PRO A 428 26.83 37.71 39.74
CA PRO A 428 28.05 37.65 38.94
C PRO A 428 28.43 36.25 38.40
N ARG A 429 29.17 36.27 37.28
CA ARG A 429 29.95 35.15 36.75
C ARG A 429 31.25 35.03 37.55
N LEU A 430 31.52 33.88 38.18
CA LEU A 430 32.85 33.24 38.26
C LEU A 430 32.70 31.87 38.94
N GLY A 431 33.18 30.80 38.30
CA GLY A 431 33.12 29.44 38.87
C GLY A 431 33.03 28.31 37.85
N LEU A 432 33.51 28.53 36.62
CA LEU A 432 33.77 27.47 35.65
C LEU A 432 35.03 26.73 36.13
N LEU A 433 34.92 25.67 36.95
CA LEU A 433 35.96 24.62 37.16
C LEU A 433 35.67 23.52 38.21
N LEU A 434 34.50 23.45 38.87
CA LEU A 434 34.32 22.52 40.02
C LEU A 434 33.14 21.54 39.94
N VAL A 435 32.66 21.16 38.76
CA VAL A 435 31.69 20.04 38.59
C VAL A 435 32.15 18.98 37.58
N ALA A 436 33.32 19.16 36.95
CA ALA A 436 33.91 18.19 36.03
C ALA A 436 34.75 17.07 36.72
N CYS A 437 34.89 17.07 38.05
CA CYS A 437 35.77 16.15 38.78
C CYS A 437 35.08 15.09 39.67
N LEU A 438 33.76 14.93 39.61
CA LEU A 438 33.04 13.90 40.41
C LEU A 438 32.34 12.80 39.61
N MET A 439 32.58 12.71 38.29
CA MET A 439 32.00 11.64 37.45
C MET A 439 33.05 10.74 36.76
N LEU A 440 34.34 10.92 37.05
CA LEU A 440 35.44 10.15 36.43
C LEU A 440 36.10 9.12 37.35
N LEU A 441 35.51 8.83 38.51
CA LEU A 441 36.07 7.94 39.53
C LEU A 441 35.42 6.55 39.74
N PRO A 442 34.47 6.06 38.91
CA PRO A 442 34.14 4.63 38.90
C PRO A 442 34.58 3.87 37.64
N LEU A 443 35.24 4.49 36.66
CA LEU A 443 35.69 3.83 35.41
C LEU A 443 37.11 3.25 35.44
N LEU A 444 37.81 3.35 36.58
CA LEU A 444 39.21 2.89 36.73
C LEU A 444 39.40 1.67 37.63
N VAL A 445 38.33 1.03 38.12
CA VAL A 445 38.43 -0.15 39.01
C VAL A 445 38.09 -1.48 38.32
N VAL A 446 37.57 -1.50 37.08
CA VAL A 446 37.31 -2.76 36.36
C VAL A 446 38.48 -3.20 35.47
N VAL A 447 39.48 -2.34 35.24
CA VAL A 447 40.62 -2.65 34.36
C VAL A 447 41.80 -3.37 35.08
N VAL A 448 41.74 -3.59 36.40
CA VAL A 448 42.88 -4.18 37.15
C VAL A 448 42.61 -5.59 37.72
N VAL A 449 41.42 -6.18 37.54
CA VAL A 449 41.17 -7.57 37.98
C VAL A 449 40.51 -8.39 36.88
N SER A 450 41.25 -8.71 35.82
CA SER A 450 41.08 -9.96 35.02
C SER A 450 42.08 -10.06 33.85
N GLY A 451 43.34 -9.72 34.09
CA GLY A 451 44.45 -10.15 33.25
C GLY A 451 45.11 -11.40 33.81
N ALA A 452 44.47 -12.58 33.70
CA ALA A 452 45.13 -13.90 33.65
C ALA A 452 44.10 -15.06 33.74
N ARG A 453 43.64 -15.55 32.59
CA ARG A 453 43.36 -16.99 32.35
C ARG A 453 43.19 -17.22 30.85
N ARG A 454 44.32 -17.50 30.18
CA ARG A 454 44.30 -18.15 28.87
C ARG A 454 43.77 -19.57 29.06
N ARG A 455 42.69 -19.93 28.38
CA ARG A 455 42.37 -21.32 28.06
C ARG A 455 41.83 -21.40 26.64
N THR A 456 42.61 -22.10 25.84
CA THR A 456 42.42 -22.53 24.46
C THR A 456 41.17 -23.42 24.32
N TYR A 457 40.38 -23.18 23.27
CA TYR A 457 39.45 -24.16 22.72
C TYR A 457 40.03 -24.75 21.42
N PRO A 458 39.84 -26.06 21.17
CA PRO A 458 40.45 -26.76 20.04
C PRO A 458 39.60 -26.69 18.77
N GLU A 459 40.27 -26.68 17.61
CA GLU A 459 39.70 -26.96 16.29
C GLU A 459 39.36 -28.46 16.15
N PRO A 460 38.38 -28.84 15.30
CA PRO A 460 38.19 -30.22 14.88
C PRO A 460 39.13 -30.58 13.72
N ILE A 461 39.71 -31.76 13.90
CA ILE A 461 40.69 -32.46 13.08
C ILE A 461 40.14 -32.78 11.68
N ILE A 462 40.90 -32.38 10.66
CA ILE A 462 40.91 -32.96 9.32
C ILE A 462 41.76 -34.24 9.36
N GLY A 463 41.23 -35.33 8.82
CA GLY A 463 42.04 -36.50 8.48
C GLY A 463 41.22 -37.76 8.19
N ALA A 464 41.14 -38.13 6.90
CA ALA A 464 41.75 -39.36 6.39
C ALA A 464 41.39 -39.52 4.90
N GLY A 465 42.43 -39.71 4.08
CA GLY A 465 42.32 -39.95 2.65
C GLY A 465 42.00 -41.41 2.30
N GLY A 466 41.91 -41.65 1.00
CA GLY A 466 41.83 -42.99 0.43
C GLY A 466 41.22 -42.99 -0.96
N ALA A 467 42.02 -42.62 -1.97
CA ALA A 467 41.72 -42.92 -3.37
C ALA A 467 42.20 -44.36 -3.66
N GLY A 468 41.33 -45.16 -4.28
CA GLY A 468 41.61 -46.53 -4.70
C GLY A 468 40.52 -47.04 -5.66
N GLU A 469 40.92 -47.13 -6.92
CA GLU A 469 40.43 -47.84 -8.12
C GLU A 469 39.15 -48.72 -8.06
N GLY A 470 38.27 -48.47 -9.03
CA GLY A 470 37.86 -49.40 -10.10
C GLY A 470 37.23 -50.77 -9.77
N SER A 471 35.94 -50.93 -10.07
CA SER A 471 35.41 -52.14 -10.74
C SER A 471 34.03 -51.86 -11.35
N GLU A 472 33.93 -51.99 -12.68
CA GLU A 472 32.71 -52.36 -13.39
C GLU A 472 32.23 -53.75 -12.94
N LEU A 473 30.91 -53.95 -12.87
CA LEU A 473 30.22 -55.21 -13.23
C LEU A 473 28.70 -55.03 -13.20
N ASP A 474 28.14 -55.00 -14.41
CA ASP A 474 26.97 -55.72 -14.94
C ASP A 474 25.59 -55.67 -14.25
N GLY A 475 24.56 -55.52 -15.09
CA GLY A 475 23.18 -55.27 -14.71
C GLY A 475 22.33 -56.50 -14.45
N ARG A 476 21.16 -56.30 -13.81
CA ARG A 476 19.88 -56.88 -14.25
C ARG A 476 18.68 -56.34 -13.49
N VAL A 477 17.71 -55.88 -14.28
CA VAL A 477 16.26 -55.75 -14.07
C VAL A 477 15.69 -56.51 -12.86
N ARG A 478 14.90 -55.81 -12.03
CA ARG A 478 13.75 -56.37 -11.32
C ARG A 478 12.64 -55.33 -11.11
N ASN A 479 11.52 -55.56 -11.79
CA ASN A 479 10.22 -54.94 -11.51
C ASN A 479 9.75 -55.34 -10.11
N GLY A 480 9.29 -54.36 -9.33
CA GLY A 480 8.62 -54.57 -8.06
C GLY A 480 7.70 -53.37 -7.79
N SER A 481 6.41 -53.61 -7.95
CA SER A 481 5.30 -52.69 -7.75
C SER A 481 5.00 -52.47 -6.27
N GLU A 482 5.06 -51.23 -5.81
CA GLU A 482 4.38 -50.75 -4.60
C GLU A 482 3.84 -49.35 -4.88
N ASP A 483 2.52 -49.17 -4.77
CA ASP A 483 1.89 -48.15 -3.93
C ASP A 483 0.43 -47.93 -4.32
N GLY A 484 -0.46 -48.16 -3.35
CA GLY A 484 -1.89 -48.00 -3.50
C GLY A 484 -2.57 -47.62 -2.20
N PHE A 485 -2.02 -46.65 -1.46
CA PHE A 485 -2.76 -45.96 -0.40
C PHE A 485 -2.95 -44.49 -0.79
N SER A 486 -4.11 -44.16 -1.36
CA SER A 486 -4.55 -42.77 -1.48
C SER A 486 -6.07 -42.70 -1.49
N THR A 487 -6.64 -42.26 -0.38
CA THR A 487 -7.89 -41.48 -0.38
C THR A 487 -7.91 -40.56 0.84
N THR A 488 -6.97 -39.59 0.88
CA THR A 488 -7.20 -38.34 1.60
C THR A 488 -8.04 -37.45 0.71
N SER A 489 -9.26 -37.13 1.14
CA SER A 489 -10.19 -36.21 0.50
C SER A 489 -9.51 -34.86 0.21
N LYS A 490 -9.08 -34.66 -1.05
CA LYS A 490 -8.66 -33.34 -1.55
C LYS A 490 -9.83 -32.38 -1.35
N ILE A 491 -9.65 -31.34 -0.55
CA ILE A 491 -10.51 -30.15 -0.59
C ILE A 491 -10.48 -29.67 -2.04
N GLN A 492 -11.58 -29.89 -2.76
CA GLN A 492 -11.68 -29.61 -4.18
C GLN A 492 -11.81 -28.10 -4.34
N ARG A 493 -10.68 -27.38 -4.30
CA ARG A 493 -10.63 -25.93 -4.60
C ARG A 493 -11.17 -25.72 -6.00
N ASP A 494 -11.98 -24.67 -6.18
CA ASP A 494 -12.59 -24.36 -7.47
C ASP A 494 -11.51 -24.02 -8.50
N ARG A 495 -11.21 -24.99 -9.36
CA ARG A 495 -10.23 -24.89 -10.45
C ARG A 495 -10.63 -23.85 -11.50
N LEU A 496 -11.89 -23.44 -11.52
CA LEU A 496 -12.44 -22.46 -12.47
C LEU A 496 -12.45 -21.03 -11.92
N LEU A 497 -11.91 -20.80 -10.72
CA LEU A 497 -11.73 -19.47 -10.12
C LEU A 497 -13.04 -18.65 -10.05
N GLY A 498 -14.13 -19.25 -9.60
CA GLY A 498 -15.43 -18.60 -9.51
C GLY A 498 -16.11 -18.40 -10.86
N GLY A 499 -15.82 -19.27 -11.83
CA GLY A 499 -16.33 -19.19 -13.22
C GLY A 499 -15.51 -18.28 -14.14
N LEU A 500 -14.38 -17.75 -13.67
CA LEU A 500 -13.47 -16.94 -14.48
C LEU A 500 -12.87 -17.74 -15.64
N LEU A 501 -12.54 -19.01 -15.41
CA LEU A 501 -12.02 -19.92 -16.43
C LEU A 501 -13.13 -20.84 -16.96
N SER A 502 -13.11 -21.16 -18.26
CA SER A 502 -13.90 -22.27 -18.82
C SER A 502 -13.24 -23.61 -18.56
N ALA A 503 -14.05 -24.66 -18.42
CA ALA A 503 -13.60 -26.06 -18.39
C ALA A 503 -13.24 -26.63 -19.79
N GLY A 504 -13.26 -25.82 -20.86
CA GLY A 504 -13.18 -26.28 -22.26
C GLY A 504 -11.77 -26.61 -22.78
N PHE A 505 -10.75 -26.67 -21.93
CA PHE A 505 -9.37 -26.96 -22.32
C PHE A 505 -8.91 -28.33 -21.84
N ASP A 506 -8.06 -28.96 -22.65
CA ASP A 506 -7.31 -30.16 -22.27
C ASP A 506 -6.35 -29.85 -21.10
N GLU A 507 -6.46 -30.59 -19.99
CA GLU A 507 -5.69 -30.31 -18.77
C GLU A 507 -4.19 -30.53 -18.97
N GLU A 508 -3.79 -31.49 -19.82
CA GLU A 508 -2.39 -31.85 -20.05
C GLU A 508 -1.66 -30.82 -20.91
N SER A 509 -2.34 -30.21 -21.88
CA SER A 509 -1.79 -29.16 -22.75
C SER A 509 -1.34 -27.90 -22.01
N CYS A 510 -1.93 -27.61 -20.85
CA CYS A 510 -1.61 -26.43 -20.05
C CYS A 510 -1.94 -26.65 -18.57
N LEU A 511 -1.03 -27.34 -17.86
CA LEU A 511 -1.20 -27.73 -16.46
C LEU A 511 -1.54 -26.54 -15.54
N SER A 512 -0.88 -25.40 -15.75
CA SER A 512 -1.03 -24.21 -14.89
C SER A 512 -2.45 -23.64 -14.89
N ARG A 513 -3.24 -23.85 -15.96
CA ARG A 513 -4.61 -23.36 -16.07
C ARG A 513 -5.46 -23.80 -14.88
N TYR A 514 -5.44 -25.10 -14.58
CA TYR A 514 -6.28 -25.69 -13.54
C TYR A 514 -5.51 -26.06 -12.27
N GLN A 515 -4.18 -26.17 -12.32
CA GLN A 515 -3.36 -26.45 -11.15
C GLN A 515 -2.92 -25.20 -10.39
N SER A 516 -3.07 -24.00 -10.97
CA SER A 516 -2.70 -22.74 -10.29
C SER A 516 -3.36 -22.56 -8.92
N VAL A 517 -4.57 -23.10 -8.73
CA VAL A 517 -5.33 -23.05 -7.46
C VAL A 517 -4.70 -23.87 -6.32
N LEU A 518 -3.80 -24.79 -6.64
CA LEU A 518 -3.05 -25.54 -5.63
C LEU A 518 -2.04 -24.64 -4.93
N TYR A 519 -1.46 -23.70 -5.67
CA TYR A 519 -0.38 -22.83 -5.24
C TYR A 519 -0.87 -21.43 -4.83
N ARG A 520 -1.98 -20.95 -5.43
CA ARG A 520 -2.53 -19.62 -5.14
C ARG A 520 -3.46 -19.63 -3.93
N LYS A 521 -3.29 -18.66 -3.03
CA LYS A 521 -4.21 -18.42 -1.90
C LYS A 521 -5.55 -17.95 -2.44
N ASP A 522 -6.65 -18.56 -2.00
CA ASP A 522 -7.99 -18.07 -2.29
C ASP A 522 -8.17 -16.69 -1.63
N THR A 523 -8.38 -15.67 -2.46
CA THR A 523 -8.49 -14.29 -1.99
C THR A 523 -9.93 -13.92 -1.61
N GLY A 524 -10.90 -14.84 -1.77
CA GLY A 524 -12.32 -14.60 -1.50
C GLY A 524 -12.94 -13.54 -2.41
N ARG A 525 -12.27 -13.19 -3.51
CA ARG A 525 -12.66 -12.15 -4.47
C ARG A 525 -13.15 -12.84 -5.74
N LEU A 526 -14.44 -13.15 -5.77
CA LEU A 526 -15.08 -13.74 -6.93
C LEU A 526 -15.28 -12.69 -8.05
N PRO A 527 -15.14 -13.08 -9.33
CA PRO A 527 -15.50 -12.20 -10.44
C PRO A 527 -17.00 -11.84 -10.38
N SER A 528 -17.37 -10.70 -10.96
CA SER A 528 -18.80 -10.37 -11.10
C SER A 528 -19.46 -11.35 -12.08
N ALA A 529 -20.73 -11.67 -11.85
CA ALA A 529 -21.48 -12.52 -12.78
C ALA A 529 -21.49 -11.93 -14.21
N TYR A 530 -21.62 -10.60 -14.31
CA TYR A 530 -21.59 -9.88 -15.58
C TYR A 530 -20.24 -10.02 -16.31
N LEU A 531 -19.11 -9.97 -15.59
CA LEU A 531 -17.81 -10.21 -16.20
C LEU A 531 -17.67 -11.64 -16.70
N VAL A 532 -18.12 -12.63 -15.93
CA VAL A 532 -18.09 -14.04 -16.35
C VAL A 532 -18.90 -14.23 -17.63
N GLU A 533 -20.11 -13.66 -17.68
CA GLU A 533 -20.97 -13.64 -18.87
C GLU A 533 -20.26 -12.99 -20.07
N LYS A 534 -19.72 -11.77 -19.88
CA LYS A 534 -18.97 -11.04 -20.94
C LYS A 534 -17.79 -11.83 -21.48
N LEU A 535 -17.07 -12.56 -20.61
CA LEU A 535 -15.96 -13.43 -21.02
C LEU A 535 -16.46 -14.61 -21.87
N ARG A 536 -17.59 -15.23 -21.52
CA ARG A 536 -18.19 -16.30 -22.35
C ARG A 536 -18.62 -15.77 -23.72
N GLU A 537 -19.23 -14.58 -23.76
CA GLU A 537 -19.61 -13.92 -25.02
C GLU A 537 -18.38 -13.64 -25.88
N HIS A 538 -17.31 -13.13 -25.28
CA HIS A 538 -16.07 -12.86 -25.98
C HIS A 538 -15.40 -14.14 -26.50
N GLU A 539 -15.40 -15.24 -25.73
CA GLU A 539 -14.91 -16.53 -26.22
C GLU A 539 -15.72 -17.06 -27.42
N ALA A 540 -17.04 -16.87 -27.41
CA ALA A 540 -17.90 -17.23 -28.53
C ALA A 540 -17.58 -16.37 -29.76
N LEU A 541 -17.34 -15.07 -29.57
CA LEU A 541 -16.87 -14.16 -30.61
C LEU A 541 -15.52 -14.63 -31.18
N GLN A 542 -14.58 -14.96 -30.31
CA GLN A 542 -13.24 -15.42 -30.68
C GLN A 542 -13.28 -16.75 -31.45
N ARG A 543 -14.22 -17.64 -31.12
CA ARG A 543 -14.43 -18.90 -31.84
C ARG A 543 -15.07 -18.67 -33.22
N LYS A 544 -16.01 -17.73 -33.32
CA LYS A 544 -16.70 -17.39 -34.58
C LYS A 544 -15.76 -16.66 -35.55
N CYS A 545 -15.00 -15.71 -35.03
CA CYS A 545 -14.26 -14.72 -35.81
C CYS A 545 -12.74 -14.89 -35.76
N GLY A 546 -12.21 -15.82 -34.97
CA GLY A 546 -10.77 -16.03 -34.79
C GLY A 546 -10.05 -16.58 -36.03
N PRO A 547 -8.73 -16.77 -35.93
CA PRO A 547 -7.88 -17.24 -37.02
C PRO A 547 -8.43 -18.49 -37.73
N ASN A 548 -8.20 -18.58 -39.04
CA ASN A 548 -8.60 -19.70 -39.92
C ASN A 548 -10.12 -19.94 -40.11
N THR A 549 -10.98 -19.19 -39.44
CA THR A 549 -12.44 -19.25 -39.63
C THR A 549 -12.89 -18.67 -40.98
N VAL A 550 -14.13 -18.98 -41.39
CA VAL A 550 -14.72 -18.43 -42.62
C VAL A 550 -14.85 -16.91 -42.53
N TYR A 551 -15.27 -16.39 -41.36
CA TYR A 551 -15.41 -14.96 -41.11
C TYR A 551 -14.07 -14.24 -41.12
N TYR A 552 -13.03 -14.80 -40.48
CA TYR A 552 -11.67 -14.25 -40.53
C TYR A 552 -11.13 -14.18 -41.96
N LYS A 553 -11.29 -15.25 -42.75
CA LYS A 553 -10.85 -15.26 -44.16
C LYS A 553 -11.58 -14.22 -45.01
N LYS A 554 -12.87 -13.95 -44.73
CA LYS A 554 -13.64 -12.88 -45.38
C LYS A 554 -13.11 -11.50 -44.99
N ALA A 555 -12.92 -11.24 -43.69
CA ALA A 555 -12.37 -9.99 -43.18
C ALA A 555 -10.95 -9.71 -43.70
N LEU A 556 -10.13 -10.76 -43.82
CA LEU A 556 -8.77 -10.66 -44.37
C LEU A 556 -8.75 -10.30 -45.86
N LYS A 557 -9.72 -10.80 -46.64
CA LYS A 557 -9.89 -10.41 -48.06
C LYS A 557 -10.26 -8.93 -48.18
N GLN A 558 -11.14 -8.44 -47.32
CA GLN A 558 -11.51 -7.02 -47.29
C GLN A 558 -10.31 -6.14 -46.90
N LEU A 559 -9.53 -6.55 -45.89
CA LEU A 559 -8.28 -5.86 -45.51
C LEU A 559 -7.32 -5.73 -46.69
N LYS A 560 -7.14 -6.82 -47.47
CA LYS A 560 -6.29 -6.82 -48.69
C LYS A 560 -6.85 -5.96 -49.82
N SER A 561 -8.17 -5.78 -49.89
CA SER A 561 -8.82 -4.94 -50.91
C SER A 561 -8.75 -3.43 -50.62
N GLY A 562 -8.39 -3.04 -49.38
CA GLY A 562 -8.31 -1.65 -48.96
C GLY A 562 -9.66 -0.92 -48.81
N GLN A 563 -10.78 -1.59 -49.08
CA GLN A 563 -12.14 -1.02 -48.95
C GLN A 563 -12.71 -1.30 -47.55
N GLY A 564 -12.99 -0.25 -46.76
CA GLY A 564 -13.68 -0.33 -45.46
C GLY A 564 -15.21 -0.41 -45.56
N ILE A 565 -15.76 -0.76 -46.73
CA ILE A 565 -17.13 -0.41 -47.14
C ILE A 565 -18.19 -1.47 -46.75
N GLU A 566 -17.80 -2.69 -46.41
CA GLU A 566 -18.77 -3.68 -45.94
C GLU A 566 -18.77 -3.75 -44.42
N THR A 567 -19.94 -3.61 -43.79
CA THR A 567 -20.14 -3.95 -42.37
C THR A 567 -19.65 -5.38 -42.15
N THR A 568 -18.51 -5.52 -41.49
CA THR A 568 -17.93 -6.83 -41.20
C THR A 568 -18.66 -7.41 -40.00
N ASP A 569 -18.96 -8.72 -40.06
CA ASP A 569 -19.55 -9.42 -38.92
C ASP A 569 -18.59 -9.50 -37.71
N CYS A 570 -17.32 -9.13 -37.91
CA CYS A 570 -16.22 -9.24 -36.97
C CYS A 570 -15.31 -8.01 -37.06
N ASN A 571 -15.02 -7.42 -35.90
CA ASN A 571 -14.03 -6.37 -35.73
C ASN A 571 -12.80 -6.94 -34.99
N TYR A 572 -11.62 -6.42 -35.27
CA TYR A 572 -10.35 -6.96 -34.80
C TYR A 572 -9.50 -5.88 -34.13
N LEU A 573 -8.75 -6.30 -33.11
CA LEU A 573 -7.68 -5.55 -32.48
C LEU A 573 -6.42 -6.41 -32.51
N VAL A 574 -5.42 -5.99 -33.28
CA VAL A 574 -4.11 -6.63 -33.37
C VAL A 574 -3.18 -5.91 -32.41
N TRP A 575 -2.66 -6.59 -31.39
CA TRP A 575 -1.68 -6.05 -30.45
C TRP A 575 -0.26 -6.49 -30.87
N ILE A 576 0.65 -5.52 -31.01
CA ILE A 576 2.04 -5.77 -31.43
C ILE A 576 2.91 -6.07 -30.20
N SER A 577 3.69 -7.14 -30.27
CA SER A 577 4.60 -7.55 -29.19
C SER A 577 5.86 -6.68 -29.22
N TYR A 578 5.89 -5.66 -28.35
CA TYR A 578 6.98 -4.70 -28.24
C TYR A 578 7.45 -4.52 -26.78
N ASN A 579 8.73 -4.18 -26.58
CA ASN A 579 9.36 -3.92 -25.28
C ASN A 579 9.49 -5.16 -24.36
N GLY A 580 9.90 -4.96 -23.10
CA GLY A 580 10.14 -6.02 -22.11
C GLY A 580 8.88 -6.83 -21.75
N LEU A 581 9.07 -8.05 -21.24
CA LEU A 581 7.96 -8.98 -20.92
C LEU A 581 6.92 -8.38 -19.95
N GLY A 582 7.35 -7.60 -18.95
CA GLY A 582 6.43 -6.92 -18.04
C GLY A 582 5.48 -5.96 -18.77
N ASN A 583 6.02 -5.07 -19.61
CA ASN A 583 5.24 -4.13 -20.41
C ASN A 583 4.30 -4.89 -21.35
N ARG A 584 4.80 -5.94 -22.01
CA ARG A 584 4.00 -6.79 -22.90
C ARG A 584 2.78 -7.39 -22.22
N ILE A 585 2.93 -7.84 -20.98
CA ILE A 585 1.81 -8.40 -20.24
C ILE A 585 0.82 -7.31 -19.81
N LEU A 586 1.31 -6.16 -19.32
CA LEU A 586 0.47 -5.02 -18.92
C LEU A 586 -0.33 -4.47 -20.11
N THR A 587 0.32 -4.31 -21.26
CA THR A 587 -0.30 -3.73 -22.45
C THR A 587 -1.21 -4.72 -23.15
N GLY A 588 -0.85 -6.02 -23.19
CA GLY A 588 -1.75 -7.08 -23.65
C GLY A 588 -3.02 -7.18 -22.81
N ALA A 589 -2.93 -7.03 -21.49
CA ALA A 589 -4.10 -6.95 -20.61
C ALA A 589 -4.97 -5.71 -20.90
N SER A 590 -4.34 -4.56 -21.16
CA SER A 590 -5.03 -3.31 -21.51
C SER A 590 -5.73 -3.42 -22.86
N ALA A 591 -5.07 -4.01 -23.85
CA ALA A 591 -5.60 -4.31 -25.18
C ALA A 591 -6.80 -5.25 -25.11
N PHE A 592 -6.73 -6.31 -24.30
CA PHE A 592 -7.86 -7.21 -24.12
C PHE A 592 -9.08 -6.53 -23.50
N LEU A 593 -8.88 -5.70 -22.47
CA LEU A 593 -10.00 -4.94 -21.91
C LEU A 593 -10.63 -4.02 -22.95
N TYR A 594 -9.80 -3.32 -23.72
CA TYR A 594 -10.28 -2.48 -24.81
C TYR A 594 -11.05 -3.30 -25.87
N ALA A 595 -10.60 -4.52 -26.17
CA ALA A 595 -11.30 -5.45 -27.05
C ALA A 595 -12.66 -5.91 -26.47
N LEU A 596 -12.74 -6.14 -25.16
CA LEU A 596 -14.02 -6.44 -24.48
C LEU A 596 -15.01 -5.28 -24.56
N LEU A 597 -14.54 -4.04 -24.34
CA LEU A 597 -15.38 -2.84 -24.37
C LEU A 597 -15.89 -2.51 -25.78
N THR A 598 -15.06 -2.77 -26.79
CA THR A 598 -15.37 -2.45 -28.20
C THR A 598 -15.87 -3.64 -29.01
N ASN A 599 -16.12 -4.79 -28.35
CA ASN A 599 -16.57 -6.03 -28.97
C ASN A 599 -15.70 -6.47 -30.17
N ARG A 600 -14.37 -6.46 -29.98
CA ARG A 600 -13.36 -6.83 -30.98
C ARG A 600 -12.70 -8.14 -30.64
N VAL A 601 -12.29 -8.89 -31.66
CA VAL A 601 -11.42 -10.06 -31.53
C VAL A 601 -9.99 -9.60 -31.27
N LEU A 602 -9.40 -10.00 -30.14
CA LEU A 602 -7.98 -9.75 -29.85
C LEU A 602 -7.06 -10.74 -30.59
N LEU A 603 -6.14 -10.23 -31.41
CA LEU A 603 -5.06 -11.01 -32.01
C LEU A 603 -3.71 -10.48 -31.53
N ILE A 604 -2.81 -11.36 -31.14
CA ILE A 604 -1.49 -11.02 -30.58
C ILE A 604 -0.39 -11.39 -31.56
N ASP A 605 0.46 -10.42 -31.88
CA ASP A 605 1.72 -10.67 -32.54
C ASP A 605 2.59 -11.61 -31.69
N ARG A 606 3.03 -12.71 -32.31
CA ARG A 606 3.75 -13.80 -31.65
C ARG A 606 5.14 -13.38 -31.16
N GLY A 607 5.74 -12.36 -31.76
CA GLY A 607 7.12 -11.97 -31.46
C GLY A 607 8.08 -13.18 -31.53
N ALA A 608 9.05 -13.23 -30.62
CA ALA A 608 10.00 -14.35 -30.53
C ALA A 608 9.55 -15.46 -29.54
N ASP A 609 8.68 -15.15 -28.59
CA ASP A 609 8.49 -15.93 -27.37
C ASP A 609 7.04 -16.02 -26.85
N MET A 610 6.09 -15.20 -27.32
CA MET A 610 4.72 -15.17 -26.74
C MET A 610 4.01 -16.52 -26.84
N ALA A 611 4.21 -17.25 -27.94
CA ALA A 611 3.66 -18.59 -28.14
C ALA A 611 4.28 -19.67 -27.23
N ASN A 612 5.50 -19.44 -26.74
CA ASN A 612 6.23 -20.36 -25.86
C ASN A 612 6.00 -20.05 -24.37
N LEU A 613 5.61 -18.80 -24.05
CA LEU A 613 5.43 -18.35 -22.67
C LEU A 613 4.00 -18.58 -22.15
N PHE A 614 2.99 -18.42 -23.00
CA PHE A 614 1.58 -18.43 -22.59
C PHE A 614 0.74 -19.47 -23.34
N CYS A 615 -0.19 -20.09 -22.62
CA CYS A 615 -1.19 -20.99 -23.20
C CYS A 615 -2.28 -20.22 -23.96
N GLU A 616 -3.00 -20.91 -24.85
CA GLU A 616 -4.17 -20.36 -25.56
C GLU A 616 -5.28 -19.98 -24.57
N PRO A 617 -5.71 -18.70 -24.45
CA PRO A 617 -6.66 -18.30 -23.42
C PRO A 617 -8.13 -18.56 -23.78
N PHE A 618 -8.46 -18.75 -25.07
CA PHE A 618 -9.84 -18.93 -25.56
C PHE A 618 -10.11 -20.35 -26.10
N PRO A 619 -11.16 -21.06 -25.66
CA PRO A 619 -11.38 -22.45 -26.05
C PRO A 619 -11.74 -22.64 -27.53
N GLY A 620 -10.99 -23.52 -28.21
CA GLY A 620 -11.27 -23.94 -29.59
C GLY A 620 -10.87 -22.93 -30.67
N THR A 621 -10.00 -21.98 -30.34
CA THR A 621 -9.46 -20.98 -31.27
C THR A 621 -8.05 -20.57 -30.82
N SER A 622 -7.36 -19.76 -31.62
CA SER A 622 -6.08 -19.17 -31.24
C SER A 622 -6.19 -17.65 -31.16
N TRP A 623 -5.57 -17.05 -30.16
CA TRP A 623 -5.37 -15.59 -30.10
C TRP A 623 -4.12 -15.12 -30.85
N LEU A 624 -3.29 -16.02 -31.35
CA LEU A 624 -2.04 -15.65 -32.00
C LEU A 624 -2.32 -15.21 -33.44
N LEU A 625 -1.71 -14.10 -33.85
CA LEU A 625 -1.82 -13.58 -35.20
C LEU A 625 -1.17 -14.57 -36.19
N PRO A 626 -1.89 -14.99 -37.24
CA PRO A 626 -1.33 -15.83 -38.30
C PRO A 626 -0.12 -15.20 -39.00
N LEU A 627 0.87 -16.02 -39.35
CA LEU A 627 2.10 -15.58 -40.03
C LEU A 627 1.85 -15.05 -41.46
N ASP A 628 0.71 -15.38 -42.06
CA ASP A 628 0.28 -14.93 -43.39
C ASP A 628 -0.55 -13.63 -43.35
N PHE A 629 -0.56 -12.94 -42.20
CA PHE A 629 -1.21 -11.64 -42.06
C PHE A 629 -0.56 -10.59 -42.99
N PRO A 630 -1.35 -9.84 -43.79
CA PRO A 630 -0.83 -9.02 -44.89
C PRO A 630 -0.14 -7.72 -44.46
N VAL A 631 -0.14 -7.40 -43.16
CA VAL A 631 0.54 -6.21 -42.62
C VAL A 631 1.78 -6.70 -41.87
N ASP A 632 2.91 -6.77 -42.59
CA ASP A 632 4.16 -7.38 -42.12
C ASP A 632 5.22 -6.35 -41.65
N GLN A 633 4.91 -5.05 -41.74
CA GLN A 633 5.85 -3.96 -41.41
C GLN A 633 5.71 -3.40 -39.99
N PHE A 634 5.34 -4.21 -39.00
CA PHE A 634 5.18 -3.73 -37.62
C PHE A 634 6.42 -3.00 -37.08
N ARG A 635 7.64 -3.44 -37.47
CA ARG A 635 8.91 -2.81 -37.05
C ARG A 635 9.11 -1.38 -37.56
N GLY A 636 8.40 -0.97 -38.61
CA GLY A 636 8.51 0.37 -39.20
C GLY A 636 7.45 1.35 -38.68
N PHE A 637 6.48 0.88 -37.91
CA PHE A 637 5.40 1.74 -37.39
C PHE A 637 5.93 2.68 -36.30
N ASN A 638 5.53 3.95 -36.40
CA ASN A 638 5.86 5.01 -35.46
C ASN A 638 4.81 6.13 -35.58
N ILE A 639 4.95 7.18 -34.77
CA ILE A 639 4.03 8.32 -34.75
C ILE A 639 3.78 8.97 -36.12
N SER A 640 4.76 8.92 -37.04
CA SER A 640 4.67 9.53 -38.37
C SER A 640 4.11 8.61 -39.46
N THR A 641 3.78 7.35 -39.12
CA THR A 641 3.18 6.41 -40.07
C THR A 641 1.90 7.01 -40.67
N PRO A 642 1.72 6.99 -42.01
CA PRO A 642 0.55 7.62 -42.65
C PRO A 642 -0.81 7.11 -42.16
N THR A 643 -0.87 5.83 -41.75
CA THR A 643 -2.05 5.17 -41.19
C THR A 643 -2.16 5.30 -39.66
N SER A 644 -1.26 6.03 -39.00
CA SER A 644 -1.35 6.35 -37.58
C SER A 644 -2.54 7.27 -37.32
N TYR A 645 -3.39 6.93 -36.35
CA TYR A 645 -4.56 7.73 -35.99
C TYR A 645 -4.19 9.18 -35.68
N GLY A 646 -3.23 9.42 -34.79
CA GLY A 646 -2.81 10.77 -34.44
C GLY A 646 -2.27 11.55 -35.63
N ASN A 647 -1.56 10.89 -36.55
CA ASN A 647 -1.08 11.50 -37.78
C ASN A 647 -2.22 11.86 -38.75
N MET A 648 -3.22 10.99 -38.89
CA MET A 648 -4.40 11.24 -39.73
C MET A 648 -5.25 12.38 -39.17
N VAL A 649 -5.44 12.45 -37.85
CA VAL A 649 -6.15 13.56 -37.19
C VAL A 649 -5.35 14.87 -37.33
N LYS A 650 -4.03 14.84 -37.09
CA LYS A 650 -3.14 16.00 -37.27
C LYS A 650 -3.22 16.58 -38.69
N ASN A 651 -3.29 15.72 -39.71
CA ASN A 651 -3.39 16.11 -41.11
C ASN A 651 -4.84 16.34 -41.59
N LYS A 652 -5.83 16.34 -40.66
CA LYS A 652 -7.26 16.56 -40.94
C LYS A 652 -7.86 15.57 -41.94
N LEU A 653 -7.29 14.38 -42.05
CA LEU A 653 -7.83 13.26 -42.85
C LEU A 653 -9.02 12.60 -42.14
N ILE A 654 -9.09 12.74 -40.81
CA ILE A 654 -10.22 12.37 -39.97
C ILE A 654 -10.66 13.65 -39.24
N ASN A 655 -11.94 14.02 -39.35
CA ASN A 655 -12.46 15.27 -38.76
C ASN A 655 -13.77 15.01 -38.00
N ASN A 656 -13.73 15.21 -36.67
CA ASN A 656 -14.85 14.95 -35.76
C ASN A 656 -15.92 16.06 -35.79
N ASN A 657 -15.62 17.23 -36.39
CA ASN A 657 -16.49 18.41 -36.39
C ASN A 657 -17.53 18.45 -37.53
N ALA A 658 -17.52 17.48 -38.44
CA ALA A 658 -18.56 17.36 -39.46
C ALA A 658 -19.52 16.24 -39.05
N GLY A 659 -20.76 16.60 -38.67
CA GLY A 659 -21.87 15.66 -38.46
C GLY A 659 -22.25 14.82 -39.70
N HIS A 660 -21.46 14.90 -40.77
CA HIS A 660 -21.40 14.00 -41.90
C HIS A 660 -19.94 13.77 -42.29
N SER A 661 -19.19 12.99 -41.51
CA SER A 661 -18.07 12.24 -42.08
C SER A 661 -18.71 11.18 -42.97
N THR A 662 -18.77 11.45 -44.27
CA THR A 662 -19.22 10.48 -45.27
C THR A 662 -18.45 9.18 -45.05
N VAL A 663 -19.17 8.08 -44.86
CA VAL A 663 -18.65 6.71 -44.65
C VAL A 663 -17.71 6.26 -45.80
N GLU A 664 -17.64 7.05 -46.87
CA GLU A 664 -16.93 6.80 -48.13
C GLU A 664 -15.38 6.85 -48.05
N SER A 665 -14.74 7.24 -46.93
CA SER A 665 -13.27 7.41 -46.89
C SER A 665 -12.52 6.80 -45.70
N LEU A 666 -13.13 5.97 -44.85
CA LEU A 666 -12.41 5.36 -43.73
C LEU A 666 -11.51 4.20 -44.21
N PRO A 667 -10.26 4.10 -43.71
CA PRO A 667 -9.35 3.05 -44.12
C PRO A 667 -9.78 1.68 -43.59
N ALA A 668 -9.37 0.61 -44.27
CA ALA A 668 -9.63 -0.76 -43.82
C ALA A 668 -8.94 -1.12 -42.49
N TYR A 669 -7.85 -0.43 -42.15
CA TYR A 669 -7.20 -0.51 -40.84
C TYR A 669 -6.64 0.83 -40.39
N ILE A 670 -6.47 1.00 -39.08
CA ILE A 670 -5.74 2.12 -38.48
C ILE A 670 -4.67 1.59 -37.52
N TYR A 671 -3.53 2.28 -37.50
CA TYR A 671 -2.47 2.10 -36.52
C TYR A 671 -2.67 3.04 -35.33
N LEU A 672 -2.62 2.49 -34.12
CA LEU A 672 -2.74 3.20 -32.86
C LEU A 672 -1.38 3.15 -32.15
N HIS A 673 -0.75 4.32 -32.04
CA HIS A 673 0.51 4.49 -31.34
C HIS A 673 0.26 5.03 -29.94
N LEU A 674 0.33 4.14 -28.93
CA LEU A 674 0.13 4.45 -27.52
C LEU A 674 1.37 4.06 -26.69
N ASP A 675 2.55 4.19 -27.29
CA ASP A 675 3.82 4.09 -26.58
C ASP A 675 4.06 5.33 -25.72
N HIS A 676 5.05 5.31 -24.84
CA HIS A 676 5.39 6.44 -23.97
C HIS A 676 5.70 7.75 -24.70
N ASP A 677 6.08 7.72 -25.98
CA ASP A 677 6.40 8.87 -26.82
C ASP A 677 5.23 9.39 -27.69
N TYR A 678 4.02 8.84 -27.51
CA TYR A 678 2.79 9.28 -28.18
C TYR A 678 2.51 10.79 -28.04
N GLY A 679 2.07 11.41 -29.14
CA GLY A 679 1.83 12.85 -29.22
C GLY A 679 0.44 13.27 -28.77
N ASP A 680 0.17 14.58 -28.78
CA ASP A 680 -1.12 15.12 -28.35
C ASP A 680 -2.30 14.67 -29.22
N TYR A 681 -2.07 14.39 -30.51
CA TYR A 681 -3.10 13.85 -31.39
C TYR A 681 -3.36 12.36 -31.15
N ASP A 682 -2.37 11.59 -30.71
CA ASP A 682 -2.55 10.18 -30.35
C ASP A 682 -3.33 10.04 -29.04
N LYS A 683 -3.14 10.98 -28.09
CA LYS A 683 -3.91 11.07 -26.84
C LYS A 683 -5.42 11.20 -27.07
N LEU A 684 -5.85 11.68 -28.23
CA LEU A 684 -7.27 11.75 -28.60
C LEU A 684 -7.93 10.36 -28.67
N PHE A 685 -7.16 9.28 -28.75
CA PHE A 685 -7.66 7.93 -28.50
C PHE A 685 -8.48 7.84 -27.20
N PHE A 686 -8.14 8.60 -26.16
CA PHE A 686 -8.87 8.58 -24.88
C PHE A 686 -10.08 9.54 -24.83
N CYS A 687 -10.53 10.07 -25.97
CA CYS A 687 -11.71 10.94 -26.07
C CYS A 687 -12.92 10.20 -26.65
N GLU A 688 -14.12 10.52 -26.15
CA GLU A 688 -15.36 9.83 -26.55
C GLU A 688 -15.68 9.98 -28.04
N ASP A 689 -15.49 11.17 -28.61
CA ASP A 689 -15.82 11.44 -30.01
C ASP A 689 -14.91 10.68 -30.97
N ASP A 690 -13.64 10.52 -30.62
CA ASP A 690 -12.65 9.75 -31.37
C ASP A 690 -12.93 8.24 -31.29
N GLN A 691 -13.38 7.75 -30.14
CA GLN A 691 -13.80 6.35 -29.98
C GLN A 691 -14.96 5.97 -30.91
N LYS A 692 -15.94 6.87 -31.11
CA LYS A 692 -17.06 6.67 -32.07
C LYS A 692 -16.58 6.53 -33.52
N VAL A 693 -15.43 7.11 -33.86
CA VAL A 693 -14.80 6.92 -35.18
C VAL A 693 -14.10 5.57 -35.25
N LEU A 694 -13.31 5.25 -34.21
CA LEU A 694 -12.57 3.98 -34.14
C LEU A 694 -13.49 2.75 -34.14
N GLU A 695 -14.67 2.83 -33.54
CA GLU A 695 -15.71 1.78 -33.58
C GLU A 695 -16.11 1.37 -35.00
N LYS A 696 -16.06 2.30 -35.97
CA LYS A 696 -16.45 2.05 -37.37
C LYS A 696 -15.37 1.32 -38.17
N ILE A 697 -14.16 1.23 -37.65
CA ILE A 697 -13.00 0.71 -38.40
C ILE A 697 -12.80 -0.75 -38.04
N PRO A 698 -12.80 -1.69 -39.02
CA PRO A 698 -12.81 -3.11 -38.70
C PRO A 698 -11.50 -3.61 -38.10
N TRP A 699 -10.35 -3.07 -38.52
CA TRP A 699 -9.03 -3.49 -38.02
C TRP A 699 -8.31 -2.37 -37.29
N LEU A 700 -8.02 -2.57 -36.01
CA LEU A 700 -7.15 -1.69 -35.23
C LEU A 700 -5.83 -2.40 -34.95
N ILE A 701 -4.71 -1.75 -35.22
CA ILE A 701 -3.37 -2.27 -34.92
C ILE A 701 -2.78 -1.42 -33.81
N LEU A 702 -2.64 -1.99 -32.62
CA LEU A 702 -2.21 -1.32 -31.41
C LEU A 702 -0.75 -1.63 -31.09
N HIS A 703 0.02 -0.58 -30.89
CA HIS A 703 1.38 -0.63 -30.36
C HIS A 703 1.45 0.24 -29.11
N SER A 704 1.87 -0.36 -27.99
CA SER A 704 1.90 0.30 -26.69
C SER A 704 2.83 -0.42 -25.73
N ASP A 705 3.55 0.36 -24.92
CA ASP A 705 4.27 -0.09 -23.73
C ASP A 705 3.66 0.41 -22.41
N ASN A 706 2.46 1.01 -22.46
CA ASN A 706 1.75 1.57 -21.31
C ASN A 706 0.58 0.69 -20.81
N TYR A 707 0.38 0.69 -19.49
CA TYR A 707 -0.86 0.22 -18.87
C TYR A 707 -1.94 1.33 -18.94
N PHE A 708 -2.60 1.48 -20.09
CA PHE A 708 -3.52 2.59 -20.37
C PHE A 708 -4.96 2.39 -19.85
N VAL A 709 -5.22 1.27 -19.17
CA VAL A 709 -6.49 0.96 -18.52
C VAL A 709 -7.11 2.12 -17.72
N PRO A 710 -6.39 2.86 -16.86
CA PRO A 710 -7.00 3.92 -16.05
C PRO A 710 -7.62 5.03 -16.91
N ALA A 711 -7.06 5.30 -18.08
CA ALA A 711 -7.59 6.30 -19.00
C ALA A 711 -8.90 5.84 -19.66
N LEU A 712 -9.14 4.53 -19.81
CA LEU A 712 -10.42 4.01 -20.32
C LEU A 712 -11.60 4.30 -19.37
N PHE A 713 -11.35 4.39 -18.06
CA PHE A 713 -12.36 4.82 -17.07
C PHE A 713 -12.76 6.29 -17.19
N LEU A 714 -11.94 7.10 -17.87
CA LEU A 714 -12.21 8.52 -18.07
C LEU A 714 -13.05 8.77 -19.34
N ILE A 715 -13.31 7.72 -20.13
CA ILE A 715 -14.16 7.79 -21.32
C ILE A 715 -15.61 7.55 -20.87
N PRO A 716 -16.51 8.55 -20.96
CA PRO A 716 -17.86 8.46 -20.40
C PRO A 716 -18.66 7.26 -20.90
N SER A 717 -18.52 6.88 -22.18
CA SER A 717 -19.22 5.74 -22.77
C SER A 717 -18.79 4.38 -22.20
N TYR A 718 -17.58 4.28 -21.63
CA TYR A 718 -17.05 3.03 -21.06
C TYR A 718 -17.21 2.96 -19.55
N GLU A 719 -17.41 4.08 -18.86
CA GLU A 719 -17.50 4.16 -17.40
C GLU A 719 -18.56 3.20 -16.83
N ASP A 720 -19.78 3.23 -17.38
CA ASP A 720 -20.89 2.37 -16.94
C ASP A 720 -20.61 0.88 -17.15
N GLU A 721 -20.08 0.51 -18.32
CA GLU A 721 -19.75 -0.89 -18.64
C GLU A 721 -18.62 -1.40 -17.75
N LEU A 722 -17.58 -0.59 -17.53
CA LEU A 722 -16.48 -0.90 -16.62
C LEU A 722 -16.95 -1.04 -15.17
N HIS A 723 -17.91 -0.22 -14.72
CA HIS A 723 -18.48 -0.35 -13.38
C HIS A 723 -19.27 -1.65 -13.19
N ARG A 724 -19.98 -2.12 -14.22
CA ARG A 724 -20.69 -3.41 -14.20
C ARG A 724 -19.72 -4.59 -14.23
N LEU A 725 -18.70 -4.53 -15.08
CA LEU A 725 -17.67 -5.56 -15.17
C LEU A 725 -16.91 -5.68 -13.83
N PHE A 726 -16.59 -4.56 -13.18
CA PHE A 726 -15.70 -4.52 -12.03
C PHE A 726 -16.33 -3.85 -10.80
N LEU A 727 -17.20 -4.58 -10.09
CA LEU A 727 -17.89 -4.16 -8.86
C LEU A 727 -16.96 -3.68 -7.71
N ARG A 728 -15.63 -3.90 -7.80
CA ARG A 728 -14.63 -3.48 -6.79
C ARG A 728 -13.38 -2.77 -7.34
N ARG A 729 -13.37 -2.27 -8.59
CA ARG A 729 -12.16 -1.69 -9.25
C ARG A 729 -10.92 -2.61 -9.19
N ILE A 730 -11.12 -3.92 -9.28
CA ILE A 730 -10.04 -4.93 -9.28
C ILE A 730 -9.82 -5.38 -10.73
N LEU A 731 -9.10 -4.57 -11.51
CA LEU A 731 -9.00 -4.80 -12.96
C LEU A 731 -7.89 -5.79 -13.33
N PHE A 732 -6.67 -5.50 -12.87
CA PHE A 732 -5.48 -6.17 -13.35
C PHE A 732 -5.41 -7.64 -12.96
N SER A 733 -5.75 -7.98 -11.70
CA SER A 733 -5.63 -9.36 -11.23
C SER A 733 -6.62 -10.32 -11.87
N ILE A 734 -7.78 -9.82 -12.33
CA ILE A 734 -8.81 -10.65 -12.96
C ILE A 734 -8.49 -10.84 -14.45
N ILE A 735 -8.13 -9.77 -15.16
CA ILE A 735 -7.74 -9.84 -16.57
C ILE A 735 -6.46 -10.68 -16.73
N TRP A 736 -5.49 -10.54 -15.83
CA TRP A 736 -4.29 -11.37 -15.81
C TRP A 736 -4.61 -12.87 -15.80
N ALA A 737 -5.51 -13.29 -14.91
CA ALA A 737 -5.80 -14.71 -14.70
C ALA A 737 -6.51 -15.36 -15.91
N VAL A 738 -7.20 -14.57 -16.73
CA VAL A 738 -7.87 -15.05 -17.95
C VAL A 738 -6.88 -15.22 -19.09
N ILE A 739 -5.94 -14.29 -19.24
CA ILE A 739 -5.11 -14.18 -20.44
C ILE A 739 -3.75 -14.85 -20.30
N PHE A 740 -3.08 -14.65 -19.16
CA PHE A 740 -1.66 -14.96 -19.00
C PHE A 740 -1.47 -16.19 -18.12
N ILE A 741 -1.87 -17.33 -18.67
CA ILE A 741 -1.68 -18.65 -18.08
C ILE A 741 -0.34 -19.19 -18.59
N THR A 742 0.67 -19.23 -17.71
CA THR A 742 2.07 -19.57 -18.05
C THR A 742 2.28 -21.08 -18.16
N GLN A 743 3.02 -21.57 -19.14
CA GLN A 743 3.40 -23.00 -19.14
C GLN A 743 4.35 -23.34 -17.97
N PRO A 744 4.32 -24.57 -17.42
CA PRO A 744 5.39 -25.02 -16.54
C PRO A 744 6.69 -25.10 -17.36
N ILE A 745 7.70 -24.36 -16.95
CA ILE A 745 9.06 -24.56 -17.44
C ILE A 745 9.53 -25.89 -16.87
N GLY A 746 9.46 -26.94 -17.69
CA GLY A 746 10.13 -28.19 -17.38
C GLY A 746 11.63 -27.95 -17.35
N PHE A 747 12.24 -27.99 -16.17
CA PHE A 747 13.66 -28.28 -16.07
C PHE A 747 13.86 -29.72 -16.53
N GLY A 748 14.15 -29.89 -17.82
CA GLY A 748 14.60 -31.15 -18.40
C GLY A 748 16.11 -31.26 -18.27
N ALA A 749 16.54 -32.22 -17.44
CA ALA A 749 17.85 -32.84 -17.26
C ALA A 749 19.08 -31.93 -17.10
#